data_AF-A0A257LYP0-F1
#
_entry.id   AF-A0A257LYP0-F1
#
_cell.length_a   1.000
_cell.length_b   1.000
_cell.length_c   1.000
_cell.angle_alpha   90.00
_cell.angle_beta   90.00
_cell.angle_gamma   90.00
#
_symmetry.space_group_name_H-M   'P 1'
#
loop_
_entity.id
_entity.type
_entity.pdbx_description
1 polymer ?
#
loop_
_entity_poly.entity_id
_entity_poly.type
_entity_poly.pdbx_seq_one_letter_code
_entity_poly.pdbx_strand_id
1 'polypeptide(L)'
;MKSEKNSFIGLQSYSLPIRRLSLLALLSFAAVPAQGLTLLDDNFTNAVRVGASGSRTGVDRDGVATLTNDWVMAFNSTTAANQTSDANAPNVATGINGNSLAVTGATALSLHTYFTTTTLNAGESISVSLKIRATAAPSAQDTSFRVGLFDSNIGKVGTNSNFSGATSSTAGTVFIDDQGYGAFYDTGTTVAHEIRERTNTSYAAVNNTNLFAPTLYGNLGTASTVGNTIALNTTYTVTLDIARSLDGASVTTTSTFNGISLSYTDTSTLVTEFDHLALGFGSAWGGTKYIDDVNVTHTPAAPATLRAYYPFNSDFTDGSGNNNHLTGSSGTPNITTTSGEFAVGAGALNLDQSGTQEHLAFTTPIAFDGATPWSMAWWGKRSVASGAAQGMIAGTITDSNNFVWTPNNPAVGSVEGLRLRNSTGTSTDYDGIVDDNSYHHWAVVYNGLGSVEVWRDNVNLGSKAFPGNITMTHAGAGTASQTNSFFGQIDELYVYNGAIDAAKVGELFAARVVDNTAPTLLASGIVTTQGSPVVANTPVTFTVTFSEDMDAATVDASDFGNAGTAPISIGVVVTPTGSGSLQLKVLAGAVLNDAAGNPLATGSAIVGETSITVNPAVSVTRLRVYLLGGQSNADGRATTASLPTTPVNLQQPQNDVSLFYKVQSGTATLTTLRPGLSETSQFGPEITLGRSMADYWSFETGTRVAIIKYANGGTNLENQWKAGGTATTAGDGPEYVTFQQTVTQGLAALTAAYPGATLDLQGMVWMQGESDVVNSYGATYQANLTTFIADVRATYGADLPFIVGRLSNGQTSLNDTPTEATQFNLVRNAQTAVAAAVARVSLINTDGYG
;
A
#
# COMPACT_ATOMS: atom_id res chain seq x y z
N MET A 1 24.64 0.36 -48.96
CA MET A 1 25.99 -0.27 -48.93
C MET A 1 26.70 0.32 -47.72
N LYS A 2 27.06 -0.36 -46.63
CA LYS A 2 27.25 -1.77 -46.21
C LYS A 2 26.61 -1.88 -44.79
N SER A 3 25.75 -2.83 -44.46
CA SER A 3 26.02 -4.24 -44.10
C SER A 3 27.14 -4.41 -43.07
N GLU A 4 26.77 -4.61 -41.80
CA GLU A 4 27.45 -5.56 -40.92
C GLU A 4 26.44 -6.19 -39.95
N LYS A 5 26.28 -7.51 -40.10
CA LYS A 5 25.68 -8.44 -39.15
C LYS A 5 26.73 -8.78 -38.09
N ASN A 6 26.28 -9.02 -36.85
CA ASN A 6 26.66 -10.13 -35.96
C ASN A 6 26.32 -9.74 -34.52
N SER A 7 25.29 -10.36 -33.91
CA SER A 7 25.41 -11.55 -33.05
C SER A 7 25.19 -11.13 -31.60
N PHE A 8 23.97 -11.29 -31.08
CA PHE A 8 23.75 -11.31 -29.64
C PHE A 8 23.54 -12.75 -29.18
N ILE A 9 24.40 -13.12 -28.24
CA ILE A 9 24.56 -14.39 -27.56
C ILE A 9 23.36 -14.61 -26.63
N GLY A 10 22.90 -15.86 -26.55
CA GLY A 10 21.83 -16.27 -25.65
C GLY A 10 22.20 -16.02 -24.19
N LEU A 11 21.34 -15.28 -23.49
CA LEU A 11 21.39 -15.17 -22.03
C LEU A 11 20.54 -16.30 -21.45
N GLN A 12 21.22 -17.24 -20.80
CA GLN A 12 20.61 -18.20 -19.90
C GLN A 12 20.02 -17.45 -18.70
N SER A 13 18.77 -17.76 -18.39
CA SER A 13 18.05 -17.32 -17.21
C SER A 13 18.70 -17.93 -15.96
N TYR A 14 19.42 -17.12 -15.19
CA TYR A 14 19.74 -17.41 -13.80
C TYR A 14 18.81 -16.60 -12.92
N SER A 15 17.88 -17.30 -12.26
CA SER A 15 17.07 -16.77 -11.18
C SER A 15 17.92 -16.75 -9.91
N LEU A 16 18.23 -15.57 -9.39
CA LEU A 16 18.79 -15.37 -8.05
C LEU A 16 17.90 -14.35 -7.32
N PRO A 17 17.49 -14.62 -6.07
CA PRO A 17 16.69 -13.69 -5.30
C PRO A 17 17.63 -12.62 -4.73
N ILE A 18 17.73 -11.46 -5.38
CA ILE A 18 18.45 -10.31 -4.84
C ILE A 18 17.42 -9.45 -4.08
N ARG A 19 17.44 -9.53 -2.75
CA ARG A 19 16.78 -8.55 -1.88
C ARG A 19 17.54 -7.23 -2.01
N ARG A 20 16.91 -6.23 -2.62
CA ARG A 20 17.47 -4.89 -2.81
C ARG A 20 17.01 -4.00 -1.66
N LEU A 21 17.92 -3.65 -0.74
CA LEU A 21 17.71 -2.56 0.19
C LEU A 21 18.04 -1.25 -0.55
N SER A 22 17.03 -0.46 -0.90
CA SER A 22 17.20 0.95 -1.23
C SER A 22 17.18 1.77 0.07
N LEU A 23 17.97 2.84 0.12
CA LEU A 23 18.09 3.78 1.24
C LEU A 23 16.81 4.64 1.44
N LEU A 24 15.63 3.99 1.43
CA LEU A 24 14.31 4.63 1.48
C LEU A 24 13.40 4.07 2.59
N ALA A 25 13.89 3.21 3.48
CA ALA A 25 13.07 2.56 4.49
C ALA A 25 13.67 2.63 5.91
N LEU A 26 14.17 3.78 6.34
CA LEU A 26 14.40 4.05 7.76
C LEU A 26 14.36 5.56 7.98
N LEU A 27 13.18 6.06 8.34
CA LEU A 27 12.94 7.16 9.28
C LEU A 27 11.43 7.45 9.27
N SER A 28 10.84 7.43 10.48
CA SER A 28 9.46 7.74 10.86
C SER A 28 8.40 6.64 10.68
N PHE A 29 8.02 5.99 11.78
CA PHE A 29 6.68 6.05 12.36
C PHE A 29 6.76 5.71 13.85
N ALA A 30 6.70 6.75 14.69
CA ALA A 30 6.37 6.61 16.10
C ALA A 30 4.85 6.42 16.24
N ALA A 31 4.46 5.54 17.14
CA ALA A 31 3.09 5.09 17.41
C ALA A 31 2.09 6.24 17.69
N VAL A 32 0.89 6.13 17.11
CA VAL A 32 -0.34 6.78 17.59
C VAL A 32 -1.44 5.71 17.63
N PRO A 33 -2.27 5.61 18.69
CA PRO A 33 -3.23 4.52 18.85
C PRO A 33 -4.46 4.73 17.96
N ALA A 34 -4.98 3.62 17.42
CA ALA A 34 -6.21 3.58 16.63
C ALA A 34 -7.43 4.07 17.44
N GLN A 35 -8.05 5.16 16.98
CA GLN A 35 -9.46 5.45 17.24
C GLN A 35 -10.19 5.42 15.90
N GLY A 36 -11.32 4.70 15.89
CA GLY A 36 -12.08 4.35 14.69
C GLY A 36 -12.52 5.57 13.86
N LEU A 37 -12.37 5.44 12.54
CA LEU A 37 -12.87 6.41 11.58
C LEU A 37 -14.12 5.83 10.91
N THR A 38 -15.28 6.36 11.27
CA THR A 38 -16.52 6.18 10.54
C THR A 38 -16.58 7.27 9.46
N LEU A 39 -16.59 6.89 8.18
CA LEU A 39 -16.87 7.82 7.08
C LEU A 39 -18.30 7.56 6.57
N LEU A 40 -19.20 8.49 6.91
CA LEU A 40 -20.46 8.70 6.19
C LEU A 40 -20.18 9.81 5.18
N ASP A 41 -20.44 9.56 3.89
CA ASP A 41 -20.59 10.65 2.92
C ASP A 41 -21.82 10.39 2.03
N ASP A 42 -22.76 11.35 2.10
CA ASP A 42 -23.98 11.44 1.32
C ASP A 42 -23.72 12.44 0.19
N ASN A 43 -23.84 12.05 -1.09
CA ASN A 43 -24.52 12.79 -2.17
C ASN A 43 -24.22 12.20 -3.57
N PHE A 44 -25.26 11.68 -4.23
CA PHE A 44 -25.24 11.24 -5.63
C PHE A 44 -25.75 12.35 -6.56
N THR A 45 -24.98 12.72 -7.58
CA THR A 45 -25.51 13.10 -8.90
C THR A 45 -24.38 13.15 -9.94
N ASN A 46 -24.46 12.36 -11.02
CA ASN A 46 -24.23 12.84 -12.40
C ASN A 46 -24.58 11.79 -13.48
N ALA A 47 -25.02 12.33 -14.62
CA ALA A 47 -25.85 11.71 -15.65
C ALA A 47 -25.07 11.08 -16.82
N VAL A 48 -25.68 10.08 -17.48
CA VAL A 48 -25.23 9.48 -18.76
C VAL A 48 -25.82 10.26 -19.94
N ARG A 49 -24.98 10.71 -20.89
CA ARG A 49 -25.39 11.15 -22.23
C ARG A 49 -25.16 10.04 -23.26
N VAL A 50 -26.20 9.74 -24.05
CA VAL A 50 -26.15 8.82 -25.20
C VAL A 50 -26.03 9.66 -26.48
N GLY A 51 -24.95 9.45 -27.25
CA GLY A 51 -24.75 10.04 -28.57
C GLY A 51 -24.90 9.00 -29.68
N ALA A 52 -25.68 9.33 -30.72
CA ALA A 52 -26.01 8.45 -31.83
C ALA A 52 -24.97 8.44 -32.97
N SER A 53 -24.72 7.23 -33.48
CA SER A 53 -24.36 6.79 -34.84
C SER A 53 -23.44 7.65 -35.73
N GLY A 54 -22.29 7.08 -36.12
CA GLY A 54 -21.67 7.35 -37.42
C GLY A 54 -20.16 7.12 -37.54
N SER A 55 -19.77 5.96 -38.09
CA SER A 55 -18.47 5.64 -38.70
C SER A 55 -17.26 5.28 -37.80
N ARG A 56 -16.71 4.09 -38.09
CA ARG A 56 -15.53 3.47 -37.48
C ARG A 56 -14.26 3.84 -38.27
N THR A 57 -13.11 3.89 -37.61
CA THR A 57 -11.82 3.32 -38.05
C THR A 57 -10.85 3.36 -36.86
N GLY A 58 -10.19 2.25 -36.56
CA GLY A 58 -9.41 2.07 -35.33
C GLY A 58 -7.97 2.59 -35.40
N VAL A 59 -7.29 2.61 -34.26
CA VAL A 59 -5.93 2.11 -34.01
C VAL A 59 -5.77 1.92 -32.49
N ASP A 60 -5.19 0.77 -32.16
CA ASP A 60 -4.70 0.32 -30.86
C ASP A 60 -3.59 1.23 -30.29
N ARG A 61 -3.62 1.51 -28.99
CA ARG A 61 -2.42 1.87 -28.25
C ARG A 61 -2.59 1.52 -26.78
N ASP A 62 -1.83 0.51 -26.37
CA ASP A 62 -1.36 0.29 -25.02
C ASP A 62 -1.19 1.60 -24.25
N GLY A 63 -1.95 1.71 -23.17
CA GLY A 63 -1.94 2.82 -22.24
C GLY A 63 -2.58 2.35 -20.95
N VAL A 64 -1.76 1.75 -20.10
CA VAL A 64 -2.06 1.45 -18.70
C VAL A 64 -2.74 2.66 -18.07
N ALA A 65 -4.05 2.57 -17.86
CA ALA A 65 -4.76 3.46 -16.97
C ALA A 65 -4.57 2.90 -15.56
N THR A 66 -3.61 3.46 -14.83
CA THR A 66 -3.51 3.25 -13.38
C THR A 66 -4.71 3.97 -12.77
N LEU A 67 -5.80 3.24 -12.52
CA LEU A 67 -6.97 3.75 -11.81
C LEU A 67 -6.61 3.82 -10.33
N THR A 68 -6.34 5.02 -9.84
CA THR A 68 -6.23 5.31 -8.42
C THR A 68 -7.63 5.46 -7.85
N ASN A 69 -8.02 4.53 -6.98
CA ASN A 69 -9.14 4.59 -6.04
C ASN A 69 -10.46 5.16 -6.59
N ASP A 70 -11.12 4.42 -7.48
CA ASP A 70 -12.54 4.61 -7.78
C ASP A 70 -13.19 3.25 -8.09
N TRP A 71 -14.28 2.92 -7.41
CA TRP A 71 -15.06 1.71 -7.66
C TRP A 71 -15.78 1.86 -9.01
N VAL A 72 -15.19 1.38 -10.10
CA VAL A 72 -15.83 1.37 -11.42
C VAL A 72 -16.64 0.09 -11.58
N MET A 73 -17.97 0.19 -11.56
CA MET A 73 -18.86 -0.85 -12.09
C MET A 73 -18.81 -0.82 -13.62
N ALA A 74 -18.07 -1.72 -14.27
CA ALA A 74 -18.06 -1.80 -15.73
C ALA A 74 -19.12 -2.80 -16.24
N PHE A 75 -20.08 -2.30 -17.02
CA PHE A 75 -21.06 -3.14 -17.71
C PHE A 75 -20.55 -3.49 -19.11
N ASN A 76 -20.20 -4.76 -19.37
CA ASN A 76 -19.86 -5.22 -20.71
C ASN A 76 -21.11 -5.77 -21.41
N SER A 77 -21.78 -4.96 -22.26
CA SER A 77 -22.86 -5.43 -23.14
C SER A 77 -22.33 -5.69 -24.56
N THR A 78 -21.71 -6.86 -24.78
CA THR A 78 -21.38 -7.32 -26.14
C THR A 78 -22.44 -8.27 -26.69
N THR A 79 -23.54 -7.72 -27.20
CA THR A 79 -24.31 -8.37 -28.28
C THR A 79 -24.96 -7.32 -29.16
N ALA A 80 -24.37 -7.06 -30.32
CA ALA A 80 -25.10 -6.51 -31.46
C ALA A 80 -24.83 -7.37 -32.69
N ALA A 81 -25.95 -7.76 -33.32
CA ALA A 81 -26.12 -8.42 -34.63
C ALA A 81 -26.03 -9.96 -34.65
N ASN A 82 -27.18 -10.64 -34.65
CA ASN A 82 -27.86 -11.10 -35.88
C ASN A 82 -28.94 -12.15 -35.56
N GLN A 83 -30.16 -11.73 -35.22
CA GLN A 83 -31.37 -12.56 -35.40
C GLN A 83 -32.53 -11.66 -35.84
N THR A 84 -33.07 -11.96 -37.01
CA THR A 84 -34.34 -11.45 -37.52
C THR A 84 -35.49 -12.20 -36.84
N SER A 85 -36.56 -11.48 -36.48
CA SER A 85 -37.85 -11.89 -35.87
C SER A 85 -37.95 -11.94 -34.34
N ASP A 86 -38.40 -10.81 -33.79
CA ASP A 86 -39.32 -10.53 -32.65
C ASP A 86 -39.31 -11.34 -31.32
N ALA A 87 -39.54 -10.58 -30.23
CA ALA A 87 -39.64 -10.92 -28.81
C ALA A 87 -38.34 -11.18 -28.01
N ASN A 88 -37.61 -10.10 -27.63
CA ASN A 88 -37.05 -9.86 -26.29
C ASN A 88 -36.28 -8.52 -26.27
N ALA A 89 -36.66 -7.62 -25.37
CA ALA A 89 -36.18 -6.24 -25.27
C ALA A 89 -34.68 -6.13 -24.89
N PRO A 90 -33.98 -5.03 -25.25
CA PRO A 90 -32.62 -4.77 -24.78
C PRO A 90 -32.56 -4.65 -23.25
N ASN A 91 -31.54 -5.25 -22.64
CA ASN A 91 -31.25 -5.16 -21.21
C ASN A 91 -30.94 -3.70 -20.83
N VAL A 92 -31.86 -3.00 -20.15
CA VAL A 92 -31.68 -1.62 -19.70
C VAL A 92 -31.81 -1.57 -18.17
N ALA A 93 -30.75 -1.16 -17.47
CA ALA A 93 -30.82 -0.81 -16.05
C ALA A 93 -31.72 0.43 -15.88
N THR A 94 -32.74 0.35 -15.01
CA THR A 94 -33.77 1.39 -14.90
C THR A 94 -33.48 2.48 -13.86
N GLY A 95 -32.27 2.53 -13.29
CA GLY A 95 -31.80 3.62 -12.42
C GLY A 95 -31.17 3.17 -11.11
N ILE A 96 -30.32 4.03 -10.54
CA ILE A 96 -29.78 3.95 -9.17
C ILE A 96 -30.67 4.84 -8.30
N ASN A 97 -31.31 4.30 -7.27
CA ASN A 97 -32.13 5.05 -6.32
C ASN A 97 -31.68 4.68 -4.90
N GLY A 98 -31.03 5.62 -4.19
CA GLY A 98 -30.31 5.28 -2.96
C GLY A 98 -29.17 4.29 -3.24
N ASN A 99 -28.52 3.74 -2.22
CA ASN A 99 -27.40 2.78 -2.34
C ASN A 99 -27.78 1.40 -2.95
N SER A 100 -28.77 1.36 -3.85
CA SER A 100 -29.45 0.19 -4.36
C SER A 100 -29.43 0.15 -5.89
N LEU A 101 -28.91 -0.94 -6.45
CA LEU A 101 -28.98 -1.21 -7.89
C LEU A 101 -30.22 -2.05 -8.22
N ALA A 102 -31.15 -1.49 -9.01
CA ALA A 102 -32.35 -2.18 -9.46
C ALA A 102 -32.18 -2.81 -10.87
N VAL A 103 -32.32 -4.13 -10.98
CA VAL A 103 -32.21 -4.86 -12.26
C VAL A 103 -33.52 -5.57 -12.58
N THR A 104 -34.08 -5.31 -13.76
CA THR A 104 -35.38 -5.87 -14.20
C THR A 104 -35.24 -6.60 -15.53
N GLY A 105 -35.73 -7.85 -15.61
CA GLY A 105 -35.97 -8.56 -16.87
C GLY A 105 -34.81 -9.36 -17.48
N ALA A 106 -33.67 -9.51 -16.81
CA ALA A 106 -32.53 -10.28 -17.33
C ALA A 106 -32.64 -11.78 -17.03
N THR A 107 -32.33 -12.63 -18.02
CA THR A 107 -32.22 -14.10 -17.88
C THR A 107 -30.86 -14.57 -17.35
N ALA A 108 -29.88 -13.67 -17.23
CA ALA A 108 -28.65 -13.84 -16.49
C ALA A 108 -28.02 -12.45 -16.34
N LEU A 109 -27.55 -12.11 -15.14
CA LEU A 109 -26.83 -10.86 -14.88
C LEU A 109 -25.49 -11.23 -14.23
N SER A 110 -24.39 -10.83 -14.86
CA SER A 110 -23.05 -10.82 -14.25
C SER A 110 -22.66 -9.38 -13.95
N LEU A 111 -22.63 -9.02 -12.67
CA LEU A 111 -22.07 -7.73 -12.23
C LEU A 111 -20.58 -7.92 -11.98
N HIS A 112 -19.74 -7.12 -12.65
CA HIS A 112 -18.30 -7.06 -12.37
C HIS A 112 -17.98 -5.72 -11.72
N THR A 113 -17.55 -5.77 -10.47
CA THR A 113 -16.94 -4.62 -9.79
C THR A 113 -15.44 -4.83 -9.74
N TYR A 114 -14.70 -3.84 -10.25
CA TYR A 114 -13.25 -3.82 -10.21
C TYR A 114 -12.81 -3.13 -8.93
N PHE A 115 -11.85 -3.72 -8.24
CA PHE A 115 -11.16 -3.10 -7.11
C PHE A 115 -9.65 -3.17 -7.34
N THR A 116 -8.89 -2.41 -6.56
CA THR A 116 -7.42 -2.43 -6.64
C THR A 116 -6.91 -3.85 -6.45
N THR A 117 -6.05 -4.32 -7.36
CA THR A 117 -5.44 -5.65 -7.28
C THR A 117 -4.85 -5.85 -5.89
N THR A 118 -5.43 -6.79 -5.16
CA THR A 118 -5.07 -7.08 -3.78
C THR A 118 -4.37 -8.43 -3.76
N THR A 119 -3.06 -8.42 -3.54
CA THR A 119 -2.34 -9.65 -3.20
C THR A 119 -2.66 -9.99 -1.76
N LEU A 120 -3.32 -11.11 -1.51
CA LEU A 120 -3.68 -11.50 -0.16
C LEU A 120 -2.48 -12.12 0.53
N ASN A 121 -1.64 -11.45 1.32
CA ASN A 121 -0.43 -12.04 1.93
C ASN A 121 -0.74 -13.09 3.02
N ALA A 122 0.29 -13.80 3.46
CA ALA A 122 0.15 -14.80 4.51
C ALA A 122 -0.46 -14.20 5.79
N GLY A 123 -1.52 -14.81 6.31
CA GLY A 123 -2.25 -14.31 7.48
C GLY A 123 -3.25 -13.18 7.21
N GLU A 124 -3.36 -12.69 5.97
CA GLU A 124 -4.36 -11.69 5.60
C GLU A 124 -5.69 -12.35 5.24
N SER A 125 -6.78 -11.57 5.32
CA SER A 125 -8.09 -11.98 4.82
C SER A 125 -8.79 -10.88 4.01
N ILE A 126 -9.65 -11.27 3.07
CA ILE A 126 -10.56 -10.40 2.35
C ILE A 126 -11.98 -10.89 2.61
N SER A 127 -12.87 -9.99 3.01
CA SER A 127 -14.29 -10.26 3.22
C SER A 127 -15.12 -9.45 2.25
N VAL A 128 -16.03 -10.11 1.53
CA VAL A 128 -17.08 -9.48 0.73
C VAL A 128 -18.39 -9.67 1.44
N SER A 129 -19.13 -8.59 1.69
CA SER A 129 -20.51 -8.65 2.17
C SER A 129 -21.43 -7.91 1.21
N LEU A 130 -22.61 -8.46 0.96
CA LEU A 130 -23.62 -7.83 0.11
C LEU A 130 -25.03 -8.19 0.58
N LYS A 131 -25.97 -7.26 0.36
CA LYS A 131 -27.39 -7.47 0.64
C LYS A 131 -28.17 -7.68 -0.64
N ILE A 132 -28.94 -8.76 -0.70
CA ILE A 132 -29.78 -9.10 -1.85
C ILE A 132 -31.25 -9.05 -1.45
N ARG A 133 -32.09 -8.42 -2.27
CA ARG A 133 -33.55 -8.48 -2.14
C ARG A 133 -34.21 -8.80 -3.49
N ALA A 134 -35.16 -9.73 -3.48
CA ALA A 134 -35.98 -10.08 -4.64
C ALA A 134 -37.45 -9.66 -4.43
N THR A 135 -38.06 -9.03 -5.44
CA THR A 135 -39.46 -8.58 -5.38
C THR A 135 -40.48 -9.54 -6.01
N ALA A 136 -40.03 -10.61 -6.65
CA ALA A 136 -40.90 -11.65 -7.20
C ALA A 136 -40.32 -13.04 -6.95
N ALA A 137 -41.22 -14.02 -6.79
CA ALA A 137 -40.85 -15.41 -6.56
C ALA A 137 -40.25 -16.00 -7.83
N PRO A 138 -39.20 -16.84 -7.74
CA PRO A 138 -38.66 -17.52 -8.91
C PRO A 138 -39.75 -18.38 -9.57
N SER A 139 -39.83 -18.40 -10.90
CA SER A 139 -40.65 -19.42 -11.56
C SER A 139 -39.95 -20.76 -11.41
N ALA A 140 -40.66 -21.79 -10.95
CA ALA A 140 -40.09 -23.07 -10.58
C ALA A 140 -39.25 -23.67 -11.73
N GLN A 141 -37.91 -23.58 -11.62
CA GLN A 141 -36.91 -24.57 -12.05
C GLN A 141 -35.45 -24.10 -11.86
N ASP A 142 -35.16 -22.80 -11.67
CA ASP A 142 -33.80 -22.32 -11.34
C ASP A 142 -33.81 -21.26 -10.24
N THR A 143 -33.69 -21.71 -8.99
CA THR A 143 -33.75 -20.87 -7.78
C THR A 143 -32.40 -20.43 -7.24
N SER A 144 -31.38 -20.32 -8.11
CA SER A 144 -29.99 -20.16 -7.67
C SER A 144 -29.36 -18.79 -7.93
N PHE A 145 -28.37 -18.43 -7.11
CA PHE A 145 -27.47 -17.31 -7.34
C PHE A 145 -26.04 -17.65 -6.91
N ARG A 146 -25.05 -16.91 -7.42
CA ARG A 146 -23.61 -17.15 -7.22
C ARG A 146 -22.87 -15.88 -6.83
N VAL A 147 -21.83 -16.01 -6.01
CA VAL A 147 -20.92 -14.94 -5.58
C VAL A 147 -19.48 -15.45 -5.64
N GLY A 148 -18.53 -14.68 -6.19
CA GLY A 148 -17.11 -15.06 -6.20
C GLY A 148 -16.13 -13.91 -6.45
N LEU A 149 -14.87 -14.12 -6.09
CA LEU A 149 -13.72 -13.23 -6.31
C LEU A 149 -12.70 -13.87 -7.27
N PHE A 150 -12.13 -13.09 -8.20
CA PHE A 150 -11.32 -13.59 -9.32
C PHE A 150 -10.09 -12.69 -9.64
N ASP A 151 -9.07 -13.27 -10.31
CA ASP A 151 -7.85 -12.63 -10.85
C ASP A 151 -8.07 -12.12 -12.32
N SER A 152 -7.44 -11.02 -12.72
CA SER A 152 -7.52 -10.39 -14.06
C SER A 152 -6.59 -10.95 -15.13
N ASN A 153 -5.68 -11.88 -14.82
CA ASN A 153 -4.67 -12.36 -15.76
C ASN A 153 -5.16 -13.15 -16.99
N ILE A 154 -6.47 -13.20 -17.26
CA ILE A 154 -7.01 -13.65 -18.56
C ILE A 154 -7.96 -12.60 -19.13
N GLY A 155 -7.60 -12.09 -20.31
CA GLY A 155 -8.33 -11.06 -21.02
C GLY A 155 -9.81 -11.38 -21.18
N LYS A 156 -10.66 -10.53 -20.59
CA LYS A 156 -12.13 -10.61 -20.59
C LYS A 156 -12.62 -12.01 -20.20
N VAL A 157 -13.37 -12.08 -19.10
CA VAL A 157 -14.46 -13.05 -18.97
C VAL A 157 -15.48 -12.75 -20.10
N GLY A 158 -15.11 -13.06 -21.33
CA GLY A 158 -15.88 -12.84 -22.53
C GLY A 158 -16.92 -13.93 -22.54
N THR A 159 -18.17 -13.57 -22.20
CA THR A 159 -19.35 -14.43 -22.34
C THR A 159 -19.02 -15.89 -22.05
N ASN A 160 -18.46 -16.20 -20.88
CA ASN A 160 -18.12 -17.58 -20.62
C ASN A 160 -19.44 -18.32 -20.48
N SER A 161 -19.77 -19.10 -21.50
CA SER A 161 -20.89 -20.04 -21.55
C SER A 161 -20.90 -21.02 -20.38
N ASN A 162 -19.85 -21.02 -19.55
CA ASN A 162 -19.76 -21.76 -18.30
C ASN A 162 -20.68 -21.21 -17.18
N PHE A 163 -21.12 -19.95 -17.23
CA PHE A 163 -22.17 -19.48 -16.30
C PHE A 163 -23.59 -19.92 -16.72
N SER A 164 -23.78 -20.25 -18.00
CA SER A 164 -25.05 -20.71 -18.57
C SER A 164 -25.15 -22.24 -18.79
N GLY A 165 -24.07 -22.99 -18.56
CA GLY A 165 -23.93 -24.37 -19.02
C GLY A 165 -24.16 -25.49 -18.00
N ALA A 166 -24.25 -25.19 -16.70
CA ALA A 166 -24.39 -26.22 -15.67
C ALA A 166 -25.86 -26.40 -15.26
N THR A 167 -26.61 -27.20 -16.00
CA THR A 167 -27.99 -27.58 -15.64
C THR A 167 -28.06 -28.63 -14.51
N SER A 168 -27.03 -28.79 -13.68
CA SER A 168 -27.08 -29.64 -12.47
C SER A 168 -25.87 -29.44 -11.57
N SER A 169 -26.00 -28.63 -10.52
CA SER A 169 -25.07 -28.64 -9.38
C SER A 169 -25.84 -28.43 -8.09
N THR A 170 -25.54 -29.22 -7.06
CA THR A 170 -26.24 -29.26 -5.77
C THR A 170 -26.03 -27.97 -4.97
N ALA A 171 -27.06 -27.51 -4.24
CA ALA A 171 -27.02 -26.35 -3.34
C ALA A 171 -25.81 -26.38 -2.38
N GLY A 172 -25.08 -25.26 -2.23
CA GLY A 172 -24.00 -25.13 -1.24
C GLY A 172 -22.64 -25.66 -1.69
N THR A 173 -22.33 -25.64 -2.99
CA THR A 173 -21.00 -25.98 -3.51
C THR A 173 -20.10 -24.74 -3.59
N VAL A 174 -18.91 -24.83 -3.01
CA VAL A 174 -17.79 -23.93 -3.32
C VAL A 174 -17.13 -24.46 -4.58
N PHE A 175 -16.91 -23.61 -5.57
CA PHE A 175 -16.20 -23.98 -6.80
C PHE A 175 -14.82 -23.32 -6.81
N ILE A 176 -13.85 -24.10 -7.27
CA ILE A 176 -12.50 -23.65 -7.63
C ILE A 176 -12.44 -23.75 -9.14
N ASP A 177 -12.12 -22.65 -9.81
CA ASP A 177 -11.48 -22.72 -11.11
C ASP A 177 -10.04 -22.24 -10.96
N ASP A 178 -9.21 -22.40 -11.98
CA ASP A 178 -7.82 -21.92 -11.96
C ASP A 178 -7.72 -20.37 -11.82
N GLN A 179 -8.82 -19.65 -11.54
CA GLN A 179 -9.02 -18.21 -11.78
C GLN A 179 -9.73 -17.46 -10.64
N GLY A 180 -10.13 -18.12 -9.54
CA GLY A 180 -10.78 -17.46 -8.40
C GLY A 180 -11.48 -18.39 -7.38
N TYR A 181 -12.12 -17.78 -6.38
CA TYR A 181 -12.88 -18.47 -5.32
C TYR A 181 -14.34 -17.99 -5.26
N GLY A 182 -15.31 -18.92 -5.19
CA GLY A 182 -16.73 -18.54 -5.12
C GLY A 182 -17.69 -19.60 -4.59
N ALA A 183 -18.93 -19.19 -4.29
CA ALA A 183 -19.98 -20.01 -3.71
C ALA A 183 -21.28 -20.00 -4.53
N PHE A 184 -21.98 -21.15 -4.53
CA PHE A 184 -23.28 -21.37 -5.16
C PHE A 184 -24.40 -21.58 -4.16
N TYR A 185 -25.49 -20.83 -4.31
CA TYR A 185 -26.67 -20.90 -3.47
C TYR A 185 -27.89 -21.30 -4.29
N ASP A 186 -28.67 -22.28 -3.82
CA ASP A 186 -29.94 -22.70 -4.45
C ASP A 186 -31.05 -22.73 -3.40
N THR A 187 -32.25 -22.27 -3.78
CA THR A 187 -33.38 -22.03 -2.86
C THR A 187 -34.60 -22.91 -3.15
N GLY A 188 -34.39 -24.07 -3.79
CA GLY A 188 -35.43 -25.05 -4.14
C GLY A 188 -35.74 -26.08 -3.03
N THR A 189 -36.91 -26.73 -3.12
CA THR A 189 -37.49 -27.59 -2.06
C THR A 189 -37.40 -29.11 -2.29
N THR A 190 -36.62 -29.69 -3.22
CA THR A 190 -36.60 -31.17 -3.33
C THR A 190 -35.34 -31.83 -3.91
N VAL A 191 -34.89 -32.85 -3.17
CA VAL A 191 -34.08 -34.06 -3.47
C VAL A 191 -32.59 -33.91 -3.84
N ALA A 192 -31.77 -34.68 -3.10
CA ALA A 192 -30.37 -34.99 -3.37
C ALA A 192 -30.12 -35.39 -4.83
N HIS A 193 -29.17 -34.73 -5.49
CA HIS A 193 -28.66 -35.12 -6.79
C HIS A 193 -27.24 -35.70 -6.68
N GLU A 194 -27.09 -36.93 -7.16
CA GLU A 194 -25.84 -37.69 -7.32
C GLU A 194 -24.88 -36.93 -8.26
N ILE A 195 -23.62 -36.75 -7.85
CA ILE A 195 -22.56 -36.13 -8.66
C ILE A 195 -22.27 -37.03 -9.86
N ARG A 196 -22.62 -36.62 -11.08
CA ARG A 196 -22.07 -37.19 -12.32
C ARG A 196 -21.58 -36.07 -13.22
N GLU A 197 -20.26 -36.01 -13.41
CA GLU A 197 -19.62 -35.19 -14.43
C GLU A 197 -20.03 -35.65 -15.83
N ARG A 198 -20.29 -34.69 -16.74
CA ARG A 198 -20.18 -34.93 -18.18
C ARG A 198 -18.76 -34.56 -18.61
N THR A 199 -17.99 -35.56 -18.98
CA THR A 199 -16.86 -35.42 -19.90
C THR A 199 -17.37 -34.78 -21.19
N ASN A 200 -16.88 -33.59 -21.55
CA ASN A 200 -17.07 -33.04 -22.89
C ASN A 200 -15.74 -33.07 -23.65
N THR A 201 -15.49 -34.22 -24.27
CA THR A 201 -14.54 -34.38 -25.37
C THR A 201 -14.96 -33.50 -26.54
N SER A 202 -14.32 -32.34 -26.74
CA SER A 202 -14.02 -31.72 -28.05
C SER A 202 -13.35 -30.35 -27.87
N TYR A 203 -12.02 -30.32 -27.69
CA TYR A 203 -11.17 -29.37 -28.42
C TYR A 203 -9.78 -29.99 -28.51
N ALA A 204 -9.44 -30.43 -29.72
CA ALA A 204 -8.14 -30.96 -30.09
C ALA A 204 -7.41 -29.94 -30.97
N ALA A 205 -6.07 -29.87 -30.77
CA ALA A 205 -5.03 -29.27 -31.63
C ALA A 205 -4.80 -27.75 -31.42
N VAL A 206 -3.64 -27.19 -31.01
CA VAL A 206 -2.24 -27.68 -30.93
C VAL A 206 -1.42 -26.81 -29.94
N ASN A 207 -0.67 -27.49 -29.06
CA ASN A 207 0.61 -27.18 -28.37
C ASN A 207 0.86 -25.84 -27.64
N ASN A 208 0.71 -25.86 -26.31
CA ASN A 208 1.86 -25.82 -25.40
C ASN A 208 1.53 -26.58 -24.11
N THR A 209 2.55 -27.27 -23.60
CA THR A 209 2.52 -28.39 -22.66
C THR A 209 2.52 -27.99 -21.17
N ASN A 210 1.87 -28.83 -20.34
CA ASN A 210 1.84 -28.89 -18.86
C ASN A 210 0.82 -27.92 -18.21
N LEU A 211 -0.03 -28.25 -17.24
CA LEU A 211 -0.09 -29.31 -16.22
C LEU A 211 -1.58 -29.53 -15.84
N PHE A 212 -2.15 -30.70 -16.10
CA PHE A 212 -3.32 -31.18 -15.35
C PHE A 212 -2.98 -32.57 -14.82
N ALA A 213 -2.74 -32.67 -13.51
CA ALA A 213 -2.62 -33.96 -12.82
C ALA A 213 -4.04 -34.42 -12.41
N PRO A 214 -4.48 -35.64 -12.79
CA PRO A 214 -5.87 -36.10 -12.64
C PRO A 214 -6.16 -36.68 -11.24
N THR A 215 -5.93 -35.93 -10.16
CA THR A 215 -6.09 -36.48 -8.78
C THR A 215 -6.73 -35.58 -7.73
N LEU A 216 -7.30 -34.43 -8.09
CA LEU A 216 -8.02 -33.57 -7.14
C LEU A 216 -9.56 -33.70 -7.25
N TYR A 217 -10.08 -34.88 -6.93
CA TYR A 217 -11.50 -35.04 -6.55
C TYR A 217 -11.59 -35.92 -5.31
N GLY A 218 -11.27 -35.31 -4.16
CA GLY A 218 -11.56 -35.89 -2.86
C GLY A 218 -12.96 -35.46 -2.42
N ASN A 219 -13.90 -36.43 -2.42
CA ASN A 219 -15.24 -36.40 -1.83
C ASN A 219 -15.62 -35.09 -1.10
N LEU A 220 -16.45 -34.27 -1.75
CA LEU A 220 -17.31 -33.32 -1.06
C LEU A 220 -18.10 -34.11 -0.02
N GLY A 221 -17.77 -33.92 1.27
CA GLY A 221 -18.58 -34.41 2.37
C GLY A 221 -20.03 -34.01 2.15
N THR A 222 -20.96 -34.88 2.51
CA THR A 222 -22.41 -34.72 2.32
C THR A 222 -22.86 -33.27 2.56
N ALA A 223 -23.20 -32.58 1.49
CA ALA A 223 -23.79 -31.25 1.54
C ALA A 223 -25.07 -31.32 2.40
N SER A 224 -25.11 -30.57 3.49
CA SER A 224 -26.33 -30.39 4.27
C SER A 224 -27.26 -29.51 3.45
N THR A 225 -28.29 -30.10 2.87
CA THR A 225 -29.37 -29.37 2.19
C THR A 225 -30.13 -28.56 3.23
N VAL A 226 -29.81 -27.28 3.37
CA VAL A 226 -30.69 -26.35 4.10
C VAL A 226 -31.57 -25.65 3.08
N GLY A 227 -32.72 -26.27 2.82
CA GLY A 227 -33.79 -25.67 2.03
C GLY A 227 -34.37 -24.47 2.77
N ASN A 228 -33.94 -23.26 2.42
CA ASN A 228 -34.55 -22.02 2.88
C ASN A 228 -35.33 -21.40 1.72
N THR A 229 -36.66 -21.39 1.83
CA THR A 229 -37.53 -20.65 0.92
C THR A 229 -37.21 -19.16 1.03
N ILE A 230 -36.77 -18.53 -0.07
CA ILE A 230 -36.62 -17.06 -0.11
C ILE A 230 -37.98 -16.42 0.04
N ALA A 231 -38.16 -15.64 1.11
CA ALA A 231 -39.33 -14.81 1.33
C ALA A 231 -39.23 -13.55 0.47
N LEU A 232 -40.32 -13.23 -0.23
CA LEU A 232 -40.40 -12.02 -1.06
C LEU A 232 -40.19 -10.76 -0.23
N ASN A 233 -39.54 -9.76 -0.84
CA ASN A 233 -39.22 -8.48 -0.22
C ASN A 233 -38.38 -8.59 1.07
N THR A 234 -37.75 -9.73 1.31
CA THR A 234 -36.80 -9.93 2.42
C THR A 234 -35.39 -9.65 1.91
N THR A 235 -34.60 -8.97 2.75
CA THR A 235 -33.19 -8.66 2.45
C THR A 235 -32.33 -9.72 3.11
N TYR A 236 -31.44 -10.33 2.34
CA TYR A 236 -30.51 -11.35 2.80
C TYR A 236 -29.08 -10.82 2.73
N THR A 237 -28.30 -11.01 3.79
CA THR A 237 -26.86 -10.77 3.76
C THR A 237 -26.15 -12.03 3.29
N VAL A 238 -25.26 -11.86 2.31
CA VAL A 238 -24.28 -12.85 1.88
C VAL A 238 -22.91 -12.35 2.31
N THR A 239 -22.07 -13.21 2.90
CA THR A 239 -20.64 -12.93 3.08
C THR A 239 -19.79 -13.99 2.39
N LEU A 240 -18.65 -13.58 1.85
CA LEU A 240 -17.61 -14.43 1.32
C LEU A 240 -16.27 -13.96 1.90
N ASP A 241 -15.69 -14.76 2.79
CA ASP A 241 -14.45 -14.51 3.49
C ASP A 241 -13.36 -15.41 2.90
N ILE A 242 -12.25 -14.83 2.46
CA ILE A 242 -11.08 -15.53 1.93
C ILE A 242 -9.90 -15.19 2.83
N ALA A 243 -9.25 -16.18 3.42
CA ALA A 243 -8.11 -15.99 4.31
C ALA A 243 -6.92 -16.85 3.87
N ARG A 244 -5.73 -16.26 3.75
CA ARG A 244 -4.51 -17.00 3.43
C ARG A 244 -3.84 -17.48 4.73
N SER A 245 -3.41 -18.74 4.76
CA SER A 245 -2.65 -19.29 5.89
C SER A 245 -1.34 -18.54 6.09
N LEU A 246 -0.75 -18.69 7.27
CA LEU A 246 0.37 -17.87 7.72
C LEU A 246 1.71 -18.33 7.13
N ASP A 247 1.78 -19.55 6.60
CA ASP A 247 2.84 -20.01 5.68
C ASP A 247 2.65 -19.56 4.23
N GLY A 248 1.47 -19.03 3.88
CA GLY A 248 1.09 -18.69 2.51
C GLY A 248 0.74 -19.88 1.61
N ALA A 249 0.72 -21.13 2.10
CA ALA A 249 0.53 -22.31 1.26
C ALA A 249 -0.93 -22.74 1.08
N SER A 250 -1.86 -22.21 1.87
CA SER A 250 -3.28 -22.53 1.76
C SER A 250 -4.18 -21.30 1.84
N VAL A 251 -5.35 -21.39 1.23
CA VAL A 251 -6.37 -20.33 1.25
C VAL A 251 -7.68 -20.95 1.70
N THR A 252 -8.27 -20.41 2.77
CA THR A 252 -9.59 -20.83 3.26
C THR A 252 -10.65 -19.84 2.80
N THR A 253 -11.66 -20.34 2.11
CA THR A 253 -12.85 -19.60 1.70
C THR A 253 -14.02 -20.01 2.57
N THR A 254 -14.68 -19.05 3.23
CA THR A 254 -15.90 -19.25 4.01
C THR A 254 -17.02 -18.40 3.42
N SER A 255 -18.16 -19.01 3.14
CA SER A 255 -19.31 -18.32 2.56
C SER A 255 -20.49 -18.44 3.51
N THR A 256 -21.09 -17.31 3.89
CA THR A 256 -22.24 -17.27 4.80
C THR A 256 -23.47 -16.73 4.09
N PHE A 257 -24.58 -17.45 4.18
CA PHE A 257 -25.89 -16.97 3.71
C PHE A 257 -26.96 -17.28 4.74
N ASN A 258 -27.71 -16.25 5.13
CA ASN A 258 -28.81 -16.39 6.10
C ASN A 258 -28.39 -17.09 7.41
N GLY A 259 -27.17 -16.83 7.88
CA GLY A 259 -26.61 -17.41 9.12
C GLY A 259 -26.02 -18.82 8.98
N ILE A 260 -25.94 -19.37 7.77
CA ILE A 260 -25.37 -20.69 7.49
C ILE A 260 -24.04 -20.48 6.78
N SER A 261 -22.96 -20.97 7.37
CA SER A 261 -21.60 -20.86 6.82
C SER A 261 -21.12 -22.19 6.23
N LEU A 262 -20.45 -22.11 5.08
CA LEU A 262 -19.77 -23.22 4.41
C LEU A 262 -18.32 -22.81 4.19
N SER A 263 -17.37 -23.67 4.55
CA SER A 263 -15.94 -23.38 4.44
C SER A 263 -15.22 -24.43 3.59
N TYR A 264 -14.24 -23.98 2.82
CA TYR A 264 -13.37 -24.79 1.99
C TYR A 264 -11.93 -24.31 2.10
N THR A 265 -10.95 -25.22 2.12
CA THR A 265 -9.52 -24.87 2.17
C THR A 265 -8.81 -25.44 0.94
N ASP A 266 -8.22 -24.55 0.15
CA ASP A 266 -7.38 -24.84 -1.00
C ASP A 266 -5.90 -24.89 -0.58
N THR A 267 -5.14 -25.86 -1.09
CA THR A 267 -3.69 -26.03 -0.83
C THR A 267 -2.85 -25.93 -2.11
N SER A 268 -3.47 -25.60 -3.25
CA SER A 268 -2.84 -25.61 -4.57
C SER A 268 -2.01 -24.34 -4.89
N THR A 269 -2.07 -23.30 -4.06
CA THR A 269 -1.30 -22.04 -4.16
C THR A 269 -1.52 -21.17 -5.41
N LEU A 270 -2.51 -21.48 -6.26
CA LEU A 270 -2.61 -20.90 -7.61
C LEU A 270 -3.14 -19.47 -7.67
N VAL A 271 -3.93 -19.01 -6.69
CA VAL A 271 -4.55 -17.67 -6.73
C VAL A 271 -4.05 -16.83 -5.56
N THR A 272 -3.25 -15.81 -5.86
CA THR A 272 -2.70 -14.87 -4.86
C THR A 272 -3.21 -13.45 -5.03
N GLU A 273 -3.80 -13.13 -6.18
CA GLU A 273 -4.24 -11.79 -6.55
C GLU A 273 -5.76 -11.79 -6.82
N PHE A 274 -6.44 -10.76 -6.33
CA PHE A 274 -7.86 -10.55 -6.55
C PHE A 274 -8.11 -9.12 -7.02
N ASP A 275 -8.90 -8.95 -8.06
CA ASP A 275 -9.30 -7.64 -8.58
C ASP A 275 -10.73 -7.60 -9.15
N HIS A 276 -11.41 -8.74 -9.22
CA HIS A 276 -12.79 -8.84 -9.69
C HIS A 276 -13.72 -9.46 -8.64
N LEU A 277 -14.91 -8.86 -8.46
CA LEU A 277 -16.05 -9.49 -7.80
C LEU A 277 -17.13 -9.77 -8.84
N ALA A 278 -17.62 -11.00 -8.90
CA ALA A 278 -18.70 -11.42 -9.79
C ALA A 278 -19.93 -11.91 -9.02
N LEU A 279 -21.10 -11.44 -9.44
CA LEU A 279 -22.42 -11.86 -8.94
C LEU A 279 -23.27 -12.37 -10.09
N GLY A 280 -23.85 -13.57 -9.95
CA GLY A 280 -24.67 -14.21 -10.98
C GLY A 280 -26.04 -14.64 -10.46
N PHE A 281 -27.12 -14.33 -11.18
CA PHE A 281 -28.46 -14.87 -10.91
C PHE A 281 -28.86 -15.91 -11.98
N GLY A 282 -29.51 -16.99 -11.56
CA GLY A 282 -30.05 -18.01 -12.45
C GLY A 282 -31.23 -17.51 -13.28
N SER A 283 -31.47 -18.16 -14.42
CA SER A 283 -32.41 -17.71 -15.46
C SER A 283 -33.88 -17.65 -15.07
N ALA A 284 -34.29 -18.29 -13.98
CA ALA A 284 -35.69 -18.30 -13.56
C ALA A 284 -36.07 -17.24 -12.52
N TRP A 285 -35.15 -16.33 -12.19
CA TRP A 285 -35.40 -15.21 -11.28
C TRP A 285 -36.17 -14.07 -11.98
N GLY A 286 -37.48 -14.20 -12.17
CA GLY A 286 -38.33 -13.10 -12.64
C GLY A 286 -38.39 -11.90 -11.68
N GLY A 287 -38.80 -10.72 -12.16
CA GLY A 287 -38.99 -9.48 -11.36
C GLY A 287 -37.74 -8.63 -11.14
N THR A 288 -37.86 -7.54 -10.37
CA THR A 288 -36.76 -6.60 -10.08
C THR A 288 -35.90 -7.12 -8.92
N LYS A 289 -34.58 -7.08 -9.08
CA LYS A 289 -33.59 -7.44 -8.06
C LYS A 289 -32.90 -6.21 -7.53
N TYR A 290 -32.70 -6.15 -6.22
CA TYR A 290 -31.96 -5.09 -5.55
C TYR A 290 -30.69 -5.69 -4.95
N ILE A 291 -29.56 -5.06 -5.28
CA ILE A 291 -28.28 -5.28 -4.63
C ILE A 291 -27.98 -4.01 -3.85
N ASP A 292 -27.87 -4.16 -2.53
CA ASP A 292 -27.60 -3.09 -1.57
C ASP A 292 -26.31 -3.39 -0.81
N ASP A 293 -25.65 -2.34 -0.28
CA ASP A 293 -24.56 -2.42 0.71
C ASP A 293 -23.44 -3.42 0.35
N VAL A 294 -22.91 -3.36 -0.87
CA VAL A 294 -21.71 -4.13 -1.25
C VAL A 294 -20.50 -3.56 -0.52
N ASN A 295 -19.92 -4.35 0.38
CA ASN A 295 -18.73 -4.00 1.14
C ASN A 295 -17.63 -5.02 0.82
N VAL A 296 -16.44 -4.55 0.44
CA VAL A 296 -15.24 -5.38 0.35
C VAL A 296 -14.25 -4.85 1.39
N THR A 297 -13.82 -5.71 2.30
CA THR A 297 -12.90 -5.38 3.39
C THR A 297 -11.65 -6.24 3.26
N HIS A 298 -10.51 -5.64 2.97
CA HIS A 298 -9.22 -6.29 3.15
C HIS A 298 -8.76 -6.07 4.59
N THR A 299 -8.48 -7.17 5.29
CA THR A 299 -7.98 -7.17 6.66
C THR A 299 -6.53 -7.62 6.63
N PRO A 300 -5.57 -6.70 6.84
CA PRO A 300 -4.16 -7.07 7.01
C PRO A 300 -4.00 -8.00 8.21
N ALA A 301 -2.95 -8.83 8.19
CA ALA A 301 -2.57 -9.60 9.37
C ALA A 301 -2.30 -8.62 10.53
N ALA A 302 -3.01 -8.80 11.65
CA ALA A 302 -2.75 -7.97 12.82
C ALA A 302 -1.31 -8.22 13.30
N PRO A 303 -0.48 -7.17 13.49
CA PRO A 303 0.91 -7.36 13.87
C PRO A 303 0.99 -8.08 15.21
N ALA A 304 1.67 -9.22 15.23
CA ALA A 304 1.87 -10.00 16.43
C ALA A 304 2.73 -9.22 17.43
N THR A 305 2.20 -8.96 18.62
CA THR A 305 2.94 -8.27 19.69
C THR A 305 3.52 -9.28 20.65
N LEU A 306 4.76 -9.07 21.08
CA LEU A 306 5.44 -9.98 21.99
C LEU A 306 4.79 -9.92 23.38
N ARG A 307 4.26 -11.06 23.85
CA ARG A 307 3.59 -11.20 25.16
C ARG A 307 4.57 -11.62 26.24
N ALA A 308 5.46 -12.55 25.93
CA ALA A 308 6.52 -13.01 26.84
C ALA A 308 7.69 -13.56 26.03
N TYR A 309 8.91 -13.42 26.55
CA TYR A 309 10.12 -13.97 25.95
C TYR A 309 11.08 -14.42 27.04
N TYR A 310 11.49 -15.68 27.03
CA TYR A 310 12.43 -16.23 28.01
C TYR A 310 13.70 -16.70 27.28
N PRO A 311 14.81 -15.93 27.36
CA PRO A 311 16.05 -16.27 26.69
C PRO A 311 16.86 -17.35 27.41
N PHE A 312 16.63 -17.54 28.72
CA PHE A 312 17.39 -18.49 29.55
C PHE A 312 18.92 -18.33 29.54
N ASN A 313 19.43 -17.13 29.23
CA ASN A 313 20.87 -16.85 29.18
C ASN A 313 21.56 -16.81 30.56
N SER A 314 20.85 -16.36 31.59
CA SER A 314 21.42 -16.18 32.93
C SER A 314 20.41 -16.31 34.06
N ASP A 315 19.13 -16.07 33.77
CA ASP A 315 18.03 -16.17 34.72
C ASP A 315 16.72 -16.59 34.01
N PHE A 316 15.63 -16.60 34.78
CA PHE A 316 14.30 -16.96 34.32
C PHE A 316 13.41 -15.73 34.05
N THR A 317 14.02 -14.58 33.79
CA THR A 317 13.28 -13.34 33.58
C THR A 317 12.67 -13.26 32.18
N ASP A 318 11.46 -12.70 32.10
CA ASP A 318 10.84 -12.31 30.84
C ASP A 318 11.54 -11.08 30.21
N GLY A 319 12.22 -11.29 29.09
CA GLY A 319 12.91 -10.29 28.28
C GLY A 319 11.99 -9.46 27.37
N SER A 320 10.68 -9.72 27.34
CA SER A 320 9.74 -8.93 26.52
C SER A 320 9.42 -7.53 27.08
N GLY A 321 9.82 -7.27 28.33
CA GLY A 321 9.45 -6.05 29.05
C GLY A 321 8.09 -6.09 29.75
N ASN A 322 7.31 -7.18 29.57
CA ASN A 322 5.99 -7.35 30.22
C ASN A 322 6.09 -7.91 31.66
N ASN A 323 7.31 -8.21 32.13
CA ASN A 323 7.61 -8.69 33.49
C ASN A 323 6.84 -9.96 33.89
N ASN A 324 6.49 -10.83 32.93
CA ASN A 324 5.89 -12.13 33.24
C ASN A 324 6.95 -13.16 33.60
N HIS A 325 7.81 -12.88 34.60
CA HIS A 325 8.93 -13.76 34.90
C HIS A 325 8.48 -15.18 35.26
N LEU A 326 9.35 -16.16 34.99
CA LEU A 326 9.15 -17.54 35.44
C LEU A 326 9.63 -17.67 36.89
N THR A 327 8.73 -18.10 37.78
CA THR A 327 8.93 -18.20 39.24
C THR A 327 8.41 -19.54 39.78
N GLY A 328 8.53 -19.81 41.09
CA GLY A 328 7.83 -20.94 41.73
C GLY A 328 8.26 -22.32 41.21
N SER A 329 9.56 -22.61 41.24
CA SER A 329 10.12 -23.89 40.80
C SER A 329 9.64 -25.08 41.63
N SER A 330 9.20 -26.14 40.98
CA SER A 330 9.20 -27.50 41.54
C SER A 330 10.48 -28.20 41.10
N GLY A 331 11.08 -29.00 41.98
CA GLY A 331 12.40 -29.61 41.75
C GLY A 331 13.53 -28.59 41.71
N THR A 332 14.55 -28.84 40.87
CA THR A 332 15.75 -27.98 40.72
C THR A 332 16.01 -27.54 39.26
N PRO A 333 15.05 -26.91 38.55
CA PRO A 333 15.30 -26.33 37.23
C PRO A 333 16.52 -25.40 37.28
N ASN A 334 17.42 -25.57 36.33
CA ASN A 334 18.63 -24.75 36.23
C ASN A 334 18.83 -24.24 34.80
N ILE A 335 19.79 -23.33 34.65
CA ILE A 335 20.25 -22.87 33.34
C ILE A 335 21.57 -23.58 33.06
N THR A 336 21.60 -24.37 32.00
CA THR A 336 22.87 -24.91 31.49
C THR A 336 23.58 -23.80 30.73
N THR A 337 24.86 -23.61 31.01
CA THR A 337 25.74 -22.63 30.34
C THR A 337 26.89 -23.31 29.61
N THR A 338 26.85 -24.64 29.52
CA THR A 338 27.87 -25.41 28.83
C THR A 338 27.71 -25.21 27.32
N SER A 339 28.77 -24.77 26.66
CA SER A 339 28.77 -24.60 25.20
C SER A 339 28.35 -25.91 24.50
N GLY A 340 27.39 -25.81 23.58
CA GLY A 340 26.79 -26.96 22.88
C GLY A 340 25.56 -27.57 23.57
N GLU A 341 25.21 -27.10 24.78
CA GLU A 341 24.01 -27.51 25.53
C GLU A 341 22.93 -26.41 25.56
N PHE A 342 23.02 -25.41 24.69
CA PHE A 342 22.00 -24.39 24.43
C PHE A 342 21.91 -24.13 22.91
N ALA A 343 20.77 -23.64 22.43
CA ALA A 343 20.54 -23.36 21.02
C ALA A 343 21.02 -21.96 20.65
N VAL A 344 20.67 -20.94 21.44
CA VAL A 344 20.97 -19.53 21.17
C VAL A 344 21.54 -18.89 22.44
N GLY A 345 22.33 -17.83 22.28
CA GLY A 345 22.79 -17.03 23.41
C GLY A 345 23.84 -17.71 24.28
N ALA A 346 23.57 -17.80 25.58
CA ALA A 346 24.53 -18.20 26.62
C ALA A 346 24.02 -19.32 27.55
N GLY A 347 22.76 -19.74 27.41
CA GLY A 347 22.24 -20.83 28.21
C GLY A 347 20.84 -21.28 27.78
N ALA A 348 20.38 -22.38 28.38
CA ALA A 348 19.04 -22.92 28.16
C ALA A 348 18.43 -23.42 29.48
N LEU A 349 17.10 -23.37 29.60
CA LEU A 349 16.38 -23.99 30.72
C LEU A 349 16.56 -25.51 30.63
N ASN A 350 17.27 -26.07 31.60
CA ASN A 350 17.55 -27.50 31.69
C ASN A 350 16.66 -28.12 32.78
N LEU A 351 15.88 -29.12 32.35
CA LEU A 351 14.94 -29.88 33.16
C LEU A 351 15.40 -31.34 33.11
N ASP A 352 16.30 -31.71 34.02
CA ASP A 352 16.97 -33.02 34.07
C ASP A 352 16.23 -34.07 34.92
N GLN A 353 15.17 -33.66 35.60
CA GLN A 353 14.35 -34.50 36.48
C GLN A 353 15.17 -35.22 37.55
N SER A 354 16.16 -34.55 38.16
CA SER A 354 16.96 -35.07 39.27
C SER A 354 16.13 -35.28 40.57
N GLY A 355 15.27 -36.30 40.56
CA GLY A 355 14.53 -36.81 41.71
C GLY A 355 13.11 -36.24 41.93
N THR A 356 12.67 -35.25 41.16
CA THR A 356 11.30 -34.66 41.22
C THR A 356 10.88 -34.04 39.88
N GLN A 357 9.61 -33.66 39.74
CA GLN A 357 9.08 -32.97 38.56
C GLN A 357 9.62 -31.53 38.47
N GLU A 358 10.47 -31.26 37.48
CA GLU A 358 11.05 -29.93 37.26
C GLU A 358 10.19 -29.10 36.32
N HIS A 359 9.82 -27.90 36.77
CA HIS A 359 9.10 -26.90 35.99
C HIS A 359 9.14 -25.54 36.67
N LEU A 360 8.75 -24.50 35.92
CA LEU A 360 8.64 -23.13 36.40
C LEU A 360 7.22 -22.62 36.15
N ALA A 361 6.66 -21.84 37.08
CA ALA A 361 5.36 -21.21 36.96
C ALA A 361 5.48 -19.82 36.30
N PHE A 362 4.53 -19.47 35.44
CA PHE A 362 4.39 -18.09 34.98
C PHE A 362 3.87 -17.22 36.13
N THR A 363 4.46 -16.04 36.35
CA THR A 363 3.96 -15.08 37.35
C THR A 363 2.50 -14.70 37.06
N THR A 364 2.16 -14.56 35.79
CA THR A 364 0.78 -14.36 35.30
C THR A 364 0.44 -15.46 34.28
N PRO A 365 -0.68 -16.21 34.47
CA PRO A 365 -1.13 -17.20 33.51
C PRO A 365 -1.29 -16.63 32.09
N ILE A 366 -0.81 -17.39 31.10
CA ILE A 366 -0.96 -17.06 29.68
C ILE A 366 -2.20 -17.80 29.18
N ALA A 367 -3.31 -17.08 29.07
CA ALA A 367 -4.56 -17.60 28.50
C ALA A 367 -4.81 -17.02 27.11
N PHE A 368 -5.25 -17.88 26.20
CA PHE A 368 -5.74 -17.53 24.86
C PHE A 368 -7.15 -18.07 24.69
N ASP A 369 -8.04 -17.23 24.17
CA ASP A 369 -9.36 -17.67 23.75
C ASP A 369 -9.31 -18.27 22.32
N GLY A 370 -10.37 -18.98 21.95
CA GLY A 370 -10.50 -19.57 20.63
C GLY A 370 -10.84 -18.58 19.52
N ALA A 371 -10.95 -17.27 19.80
CA ALA A 371 -11.33 -16.26 18.82
C ALA A 371 -10.16 -15.36 18.41
N THR A 372 -9.09 -15.31 19.21
CA THR A 372 -7.97 -14.41 19.02
C THR A 372 -6.75 -15.17 18.50
N PRO A 373 -6.07 -14.68 17.45
CA PRO A 373 -4.83 -15.27 16.98
C PRO A 373 -3.72 -15.20 18.04
N TRP A 374 -2.86 -16.21 18.09
CA TRP A 374 -1.71 -16.25 19.00
C TRP A 374 -0.61 -17.14 18.45
N SER A 375 0.60 -16.95 18.94
CA SER A 375 1.75 -17.78 18.56
C SER A 375 2.64 -18.13 19.74
N MET A 376 3.31 -19.27 19.63
CA MET A 376 4.37 -19.66 20.55
C MET A 376 5.52 -20.27 19.75
N ALA A 377 6.75 -19.89 20.04
CA ALA A 377 7.94 -20.44 19.39
C ALA A 377 9.02 -20.74 20.43
N TRP A 378 9.80 -21.80 20.22
CA TRP A 378 10.88 -22.18 21.12
C TRP A 378 11.90 -23.07 20.44
N TRP A 379 13.11 -23.09 20.98
CA TRP A 379 14.07 -24.15 20.74
C TRP A 379 13.89 -25.23 21.81
N GLY A 380 13.79 -26.49 21.40
CA GLY A 380 13.60 -27.61 22.32
C GLY A 380 14.48 -28.79 21.97
N LYS A 381 15.09 -29.40 22.98
CA LYS A 381 15.90 -30.64 22.88
C LYS A 381 15.46 -31.62 23.96
N ARG A 382 15.17 -32.85 23.58
CA ARG A 382 14.81 -33.94 24.50
C ARG A 382 16.04 -34.69 24.98
N SER A 383 16.05 -35.13 26.24
CA SER A 383 17.11 -35.99 26.77
C SER A 383 17.02 -37.44 26.22
N VAL A 384 18.17 -38.10 26.09
CA VAL A 384 18.33 -39.47 25.53
C VAL A 384 17.63 -40.56 26.34
N ALA A 385 17.32 -40.31 27.61
CA ALA A 385 16.62 -41.24 28.50
C ALA A 385 15.13 -40.90 28.68
N SER A 386 14.57 -40.04 27.82
CA SER A 386 13.21 -39.54 28.02
C SER A 386 12.12 -40.53 27.60
N GLY A 387 11.17 -40.78 28.49
CA GLY A 387 10.03 -41.67 28.25
C GLY A 387 8.93 -41.00 27.43
N ALA A 388 8.06 -41.83 26.85
CA ALA A 388 6.91 -41.46 26.03
C ALA A 388 6.03 -40.34 26.59
N ALA A 389 5.89 -40.31 27.92
CA ALA A 389 4.99 -39.43 28.65
C ALA A 389 5.60 -38.04 28.85
N GLN A 390 6.93 -37.93 28.90
CA GLN A 390 7.64 -36.67 29.12
C GLN A 390 7.58 -35.80 27.86
N GLY A 391 7.76 -34.49 27.98
CA GLY A 391 7.88 -33.58 26.81
C GLY A 391 7.04 -32.30 26.87
N MET A 392 6.41 -31.98 28.00
CA MET A 392 5.52 -30.81 28.10
C MET A 392 6.30 -29.50 28.03
N ILE A 393 6.12 -28.73 26.97
CA ILE A 393 6.79 -27.43 26.80
C ILE A 393 6.14 -26.39 27.71
N ALA A 394 4.81 -26.28 27.64
CA ALA A 394 4.03 -25.41 28.50
C ALA A 394 2.59 -25.93 28.63
N GLY A 395 1.94 -25.63 29.75
CA GLY A 395 0.57 -26.04 30.00
C GLY A 395 0.10 -25.73 31.42
N THR A 396 -0.96 -26.41 31.87
CA THR A 396 -1.43 -26.32 33.26
C THR A 396 -1.19 -27.61 34.03
N ILE A 397 -0.84 -27.48 35.32
CA ILE A 397 -0.65 -28.64 36.22
C ILE A 397 -1.91 -28.97 37.03
N THR A 398 -3.00 -28.21 36.86
CA THR A 398 -4.23 -28.39 37.65
C THR A 398 -5.20 -29.41 37.06
N ASP A 399 -5.06 -29.72 35.78
CA ASP A 399 -5.93 -30.66 35.07
C ASP A 399 -5.13 -31.47 34.03
N SER A 400 -5.81 -32.16 33.12
CA SER A 400 -5.18 -32.95 32.03
C SER A 400 -5.44 -32.37 30.64
N ASN A 401 -5.84 -31.10 30.60
CA ASN A 401 -6.15 -30.29 29.43
C ASN A 401 -5.13 -29.13 29.36
N ASN A 402 -5.19 -28.31 28.31
CA ASN A 402 -4.34 -27.12 28.15
C ASN A 402 -2.83 -27.40 28.17
N PHE A 403 -2.31 -27.95 27.08
CA PHE A 403 -0.87 -28.12 26.95
C PHE A 403 -0.37 -28.10 25.52
N VAL A 404 0.91 -27.77 25.38
CA VAL A 404 1.72 -27.97 24.20
C VAL A 404 2.83 -28.97 24.57
N TRP A 405 2.87 -30.08 23.84
CA TRP A 405 3.63 -31.27 24.20
C TRP A 405 4.42 -31.79 23.01
N THR A 406 5.71 -32.06 23.18
CA THR A 406 6.56 -32.73 22.17
C THR A 406 6.88 -34.18 22.59
N PRO A 407 5.94 -35.13 22.48
CA PRO A 407 6.13 -36.53 22.87
C PRO A 407 7.12 -37.30 21.98
N ASN A 408 7.70 -38.38 22.51
CA ASN A 408 8.59 -39.29 21.78
C ASN A 408 8.20 -40.75 22.09
N ASN A 409 7.24 -41.34 21.35
CA ASN A 409 6.95 -42.78 21.43
C ASN A 409 6.10 -43.34 20.27
N PRO A 410 6.71 -44.12 19.36
CA PRO A 410 6.00 -44.84 18.30
C PRO A 410 5.31 -46.16 18.74
N ALA A 411 5.55 -46.67 19.95
CA ALA A 411 5.21 -48.06 20.32
C ALA A 411 3.86 -48.25 21.05
N VAL A 412 3.11 -47.19 21.40
CA VAL A 412 1.92 -47.31 22.28
C VAL A 412 0.73 -46.42 21.85
N GLY A 413 0.57 -46.14 20.55
CA GLY A 413 -0.56 -45.33 20.05
C GLY A 413 -0.55 -43.85 20.49
N SER A 414 0.63 -43.37 20.92
CA SER A 414 0.95 -41.98 21.22
C SER A 414 1.50 -41.26 19.98
N VAL A 415 1.46 -39.92 20.00
CA VAL A 415 1.99 -39.05 18.93
C VAL A 415 3.51 -39.04 19.01
N GLU A 416 4.17 -39.06 17.87
CA GLU A 416 5.61 -38.82 17.69
C GLU A 416 5.76 -37.49 16.94
N GLY A 417 6.06 -36.41 17.69
CA GLY A 417 6.11 -35.05 17.15
C GLY A 417 5.56 -34.00 18.11
N LEU A 418 4.47 -33.34 17.76
CA LEU A 418 3.84 -32.30 18.59
C LEU A 418 2.35 -32.57 18.81
N ARG A 419 1.88 -32.45 20.04
CA ARG A 419 0.46 -32.45 20.41
C ARG A 419 0.09 -31.15 21.10
N LEU A 420 -1.00 -30.54 20.65
CA LEU A 420 -1.70 -29.50 21.39
C LEU A 420 -2.97 -30.07 22.00
N ARG A 421 -3.31 -29.66 23.22
CA ARG A 421 -4.59 -29.98 23.84
C ARG A 421 -5.23 -28.74 24.42
N ASN A 422 -6.48 -28.47 24.02
CA ASN A 422 -7.23 -27.29 24.43
C ASN A 422 -7.91 -27.47 25.80
N SER A 423 -8.63 -26.45 26.27
CA SER A 423 -9.39 -26.45 27.53
C SER A 423 -10.56 -27.44 27.55
N THR A 424 -11.09 -27.83 26.38
CA THR A 424 -12.19 -28.80 26.27
C THR A 424 -11.71 -30.25 26.21
N GLY A 425 -10.39 -30.47 26.23
CA GLY A 425 -9.77 -31.80 26.16
C GLY A 425 -9.59 -32.37 24.75
N THR A 426 -9.89 -31.58 23.70
CA THR A 426 -9.63 -31.92 22.30
C THR A 426 -8.14 -31.79 22.00
N SER A 427 -7.57 -32.80 21.33
CA SER A 427 -6.16 -32.81 20.93
C SER A 427 -6.01 -32.62 19.42
N THR A 428 -4.94 -31.94 19.03
CA THR A 428 -4.50 -31.79 17.64
C THR A 428 -3.05 -32.21 17.55
N ASP A 429 -2.80 -33.19 16.68
CA ASP A 429 -1.56 -33.97 16.67
C ASP A 429 -0.82 -33.80 15.35
N TYR A 430 0.46 -33.46 15.42
CA TYR A 430 1.43 -33.47 14.33
C TYR A 430 2.36 -34.66 14.56
N ASP A 431 1.99 -35.78 13.94
CA ASP A 431 2.59 -37.11 14.14
C ASP A 431 3.57 -37.49 13.02
N GLY A 432 4.38 -38.53 13.24
CA GLY A 432 5.38 -39.03 12.29
C GLY A 432 6.70 -38.24 12.27
N ILE A 433 6.97 -37.48 13.32
CA ILE A 433 8.14 -36.61 13.46
C ILE A 433 9.05 -37.19 14.53
N VAL A 434 10.01 -38.02 14.10
CA VAL A 434 10.96 -38.67 14.99
C VAL A 434 11.82 -37.63 15.72
N ASP A 435 11.90 -37.80 17.04
CA ASP A 435 12.80 -37.04 17.90
C ASP A 435 14.21 -37.66 17.84
N ASP A 436 15.18 -36.84 17.43
CA ASP A 436 16.59 -37.25 17.24
C ASP A 436 17.48 -36.77 18.41
N ASN A 437 16.88 -36.31 19.51
CA ASN A 437 17.54 -35.75 20.68
C ASN A 437 18.42 -34.52 20.40
N SER A 438 18.22 -33.85 19.26
CA SER A 438 18.84 -32.57 18.93
C SER A 438 17.89 -31.41 19.23
N TYR A 439 18.45 -30.20 19.26
CA TYR A 439 17.62 -29.00 19.29
C TYR A 439 16.87 -28.85 17.97
N HIS A 440 15.58 -28.54 18.07
CA HIS A 440 14.73 -28.12 16.96
C HIS A 440 13.98 -26.86 17.32
N HIS A 441 13.80 -25.98 16.34
CA HIS A 441 12.94 -24.83 16.50
C HIS A 441 11.51 -25.25 16.18
N TRP A 442 10.61 -25.01 17.11
CA TRP A 442 9.19 -25.23 16.93
C TRP A 442 8.49 -23.88 16.93
N ALA A 443 7.55 -23.69 16.01
CA ALA A 443 6.59 -22.59 16.08
C ALA A 443 5.18 -23.15 15.96
N VAL A 444 4.28 -22.64 16.80
CA VAL A 444 2.86 -22.93 16.83
C VAL A 444 2.15 -21.63 16.56
N VAL A 445 1.28 -21.59 15.55
CA VAL A 445 0.54 -20.39 15.21
C VAL A 445 -0.94 -20.69 15.04
N TYR A 446 -1.76 -20.04 15.87
CA TYR A 446 -3.21 -20.13 15.84
C TYR A 446 -3.80 -18.91 15.15
N ASN A 447 -4.72 -19.12 14.21
CA ASN A 447 -5.25 -18.04 13.37
C ASN A 447 -6.48 -17.31 13.93
N GLY A 448 -6.97 -17.68 15.12
CA GLY A 448 -8.21 -17.09 15.68
C GLY A 448 -9.52 -17.67 15.11
N LEU A 449 -9.45 -18.53 14.08
CA LEU A 449 -10.62 -19.09 13.38
C LEU A 449 -10.79 -20.60 13.59
N GLY A 450 -10.14 -21.16 14.61
CA GLY A 450 -10.25 -22.58 14.94
C GLY A 450 -9.25 -23.49 14.25
N SER A 451 -8.18 -22.95 13.64
CA SER A 451 -7.08 -23.75 13.11
C SER A 451 -5.72 -23.31 13.65
N VAL A 452 -4.85 -24.28 13.84
CA VAL A 452 -3.46 -24.10 14.24
C VAL A 452 -2.56 -24.67 13.16
N GLU A 453 -1.43 -24.02 12.97
CA GLU A 453 -0.37 -24.39 12.04
C GLU A 453 0.93 -24.55 12.84
N VAL A 454 1.82 -25.44 12.39
CA VAL A 454 3.04 -25.79 13.13
C VAL A 454 4.23 -25.88 12.19
N TRP A 455 5.34 -25.29 12.60
CA TRP A 455 6.61 -25.32 11.89
C TRP A 455 7.65 -26.02 12.75
N ARG A 456 8.52 -26.80 12.10
CA ARG A 456 9.75 -27.35 12.68
C ARG A 456 10.92 -26.93 11.81
N ASP A 457 11.94 -26.31 12.39
CA ASP A 457 13.15 -25.87 11.70
C ASP A 457 12.87 -25.06 10.42
N ASN A 458 11.93 -24.12 10.52
CA ASN A 458 11.45 -23.28 9.41
C ASN A 458 10.78 -24.08 8.26
N VAL A 459 10.36 -25.31 8.51
CA VAL A 459 9.55 -26.12 7.59
C VAL A 459 8.13 -26.20 8.14
N ASN A 460 7.15 -25.75 7.35
CA ASN A 460 5.75 -25.88 7.74
C ASN A 460 5.26 -27.33 7.66
N LEU A 461 4.52 -27.78 8.67
CA LEU A 461 3.93 -29.11 8.80
C LEU A 461 2.43 -29.13 8.44
N GLY A 462 1.88 -27.98 8.03
CA GLY A 462 0.50 -27.80 7.57
C GLY A 462 -0.45 -27.31 8.65
N SER A 463 -1.69 -27.00 8.25
CA SER A 463 -2.76 -26.51 9.13
C SER A 463 -3.70 -27.64 9.59
N LYS A 464 -4.13 -27.59 10.86
CA LYS A 464 -5.08 -28.53 11.46
C LYS A 464 -6.13 -27.81 12.31
N ALA A 465 -7.32 -28.39 12.40
CA ALA A 465 -8.37 -27.88 13.28
C ALA A 465 -7.90 -27.91 14.75
N PHE A 466 -8.09 -26.81 15.47
CA PHE A 466 -7.84 -26.67 16.90
C PHE A 466 -8.86 -25.70 17.49
N PRO A 467 -10.11 -26.15 17.73
CA PRO A 467 -11.13 -25.27 18.29
C PRO A 467 -10.85 -24.98 19.77
N GLY A 468 -11.26 -23.83 20.29
CA GLY A 468 -11.34 -23.57 21.73
C GLY A 468 -10.08 -22.98 22.38
N ASN A 469 -10.18 -22.77 23.69
CA ASN A 469 -9.22 -21.98 24.46
C ASN A 469 -8.01 -22.82 24.88
N ILE A 470 -6.89 -22.18 25.20
CA ILE A 470 -5.75 -22.82 25.87
C ILE A 470 -5.22 -21.90 26.97
N THR A 471 -4.87 -22.47 28.13
CA THR A 471 -4.30 -21.73 29.25
C THR A 471 -3.02 -22.40 29.76
N MET A 472 -1.94 -21.63 29.82
CA MET A 472 -0.64 -22.09 30.30
C MET A 472 -0.30 -21.39 31.60
N THR A 473 0.01 -22.17 32.63
CA THR A 473 0.42 -21.69 33.95
C THR A 473 1.87 -22.06 34.26
N HIS A 474 2.46 -23.02 33.55
CA HIS A 474 3.82 -23.48 33.76
C HIS A 474 4.56 -23.73 32.45
N ALA A 475 5.87 -23.51 32.45
CA ALA A 475 6.82 -24.00 31.46
C ALA A 475 7.50 -25.28 31.98
N GLY A 476 7.64 -26.29 31.11
CA GLY A 476 8.18 -27.61 31.46
C GLY A 476 7.17 -28.62 32.02
N ALA A 477 5.90 -28.24 32.18
CA ALA A 477 4.82 -29.11 32.68
C ALA A 477 3.46 -28.72 32.08
N GLY A 478 2.55 -29.70 31.97
CA GLY A 478 1.24 -29.48 31.33
C GLY A 478 0.13 -30.45 31.72
N THR A 479 0.28 -31.18 32.82
CA THR A 479 -0.82 -31.94 33.43
C THR A 479 -0.59 -32.11 34.93
N ALA A 480 -1.62 -32.50 35.68
CA ALA A 480 -1.49 -32.93 37.08
C ALA A 480 -0.65 -34.20 37.29
N SER A 481 -0.26 -34.93 36.23
CA SER A 481 0.57 -36.13 36.31
C SER A 481 2.07 -35.81 36.21
N GLN A 482 2.83 -36.25 37.22
CA GLN A 482 4.27 -35.99 37.33
C GLN A 482 5.12 -36.69 36.25
N THR A 483 4.62 -37.75 35.62
CA THR A 483 5.36 -38.48 34.56
C THR A 483 5.43 -37.72 33.24
N ASN A 484 4.70 -36.61 33.12
CA ASN A 484 4.50 -35.95 31.82
C ASN A 484 5.36 -34.70 31.60
N SER A 485 6.11 -34.26 32.61
CA SER A 485 6.96 -33.07 32.48
C SER A 485 8.05 -33.20 31.43
N PHE A 486 8.54 -32.07 30.95
CA PHE A 486 9.68 -32.03 30.05
C PHE A 486 10.89 -32.72 30.69
N PHE A 487 11.63 -33.47 29.88
CA PHE A 487 12.94 -34.00 30.25
C PHE A 487 13.91 -33.67 29.12
N GLY A 488 14.74 -32.66 29.34
CA GLY A 488 15.57 -32.06 28.31
C GLY A 488 15.79 -30.57 28.53
N GLN A 489 16.07 -29.84 27.45
CA GLN A 489 16.29 -28.41 27.46
C GLN A 489 15.25 -27.63 26.63
N ILE A 490 14.81 -26.49 27.15
CA ILE A 490 14.01 -25.48 26.45
C ILE A 490 14.86 -24.21 26.36
N ASP A 491 14.90 -23.61 25.19
CA ASP A 491 15.66 -22.39 24.94
C ASP A 491 14.80 -21.40 24.14
N GLU A 492 15.01 -20.09 24.36
CA GLU A 492 14.35 -19.02 23.61
C GLU A 492 12.81 -19.17 23.48
N LEU A 493 12.10 -19.26 24.61
CA LEU A 493 10.64 -19.43 24.60
C LEU A 493 9.94 -18.09 24.35
N TYR A 494 9.37 -17.92 23.16
CA TYR A 494 8.56 -16.77 22.75
C TYR A 494 7.07 -17.07 22.81
N VAL A 495 6.28 -16.08 23.25
CA VAL A 495 4.83 -16.08 23.19
C VAL A 495 4.34 -14.75 22.63
N TYR A 496 3.46 -14.78 21.63
CA TYR A 496 2.92 -13.61 20.96
C TYR A 496 1.40 -13.48 21.13
N ASN A 497 0.92 -12.25 21.30
CA ASN A 497 -0.46 -11.86 21.09
C ASN A 497 -0.64 -11.55 19.60
N GLY A 498 -1.18 -12.49 18.85
CA GLY A 498 -1.28 -12.46 17.39
C GLY A 498 -0.57 -13.62 16.71
N ALA A 499 -0.92 -13.86 15.46
CA ALA A 499 -0.29 -14.85 14.60
C ALA A 499 0.98 -14.26 13.96
N ILE A 500 2.12 -14.94 14.11
CA ILE A 500 3.37 -14.59 13.40
C ILE A 500 3.36 -15.19 11.99
N ASP A 501 3.99 -14.50 11.04
CA ASP A 501 4.12 -14.96 9.65
C ASP A 501 5.35 -15.88 9.44
N ALA A 502 5.45 -16.48 8.26
CA ALA A 502 6.57 -17.33 7.89
C ALA A 502 7.94 -16.61 7.95
N ALA A 503 7.98 -15.30 7.66
CA ALA A 503 9.21 -14.53 7.71
C ALA A 503 9.72 -14.43 9.16
N LYS A 504 8.81 -14.18 10.11
CA LYS A 504 9.13 -14.13 11.53
C LYS A 504 9.49 -15.51 12.08
N VAL A 505 8.83 -16.59 11.63
CA VAL A 505 9.25 -17.97 11.98
C VAL A 505 10.69 -18.23 11.49
N GLY A 506 11.01 -17.81 10.26
CA GLY A 506 12.36 -17.91 9.70
C GLY A 506 13.40 -17.09 10.46
N GLU A 507 13.05 -15.90 10.93
CA GLU A 507 13.90 -15.05 11.78
C GLU A 507 14.22 -15.74 13.12
N LEU A 508 13.20 -16.26 13.82
CA LEU A 508 13.39 -16.94 15.11
C LEU A 508 14.18 -18.26 14.97
N PHE A 509 14.04 -18.95 13.83
CA PHE A 509 14.86 -20.10 13.48
C PHE A 509 16.31 -19.71 13.12
N ALA A 510 16.52 -18.61 12.41
CA ALA A 510 17.85 -18.17 12.03
C ALA A 510 18.72 -17.79 13.25
N ALA A 511 18.10 -17.45 14.38
CA ALA A 511 18.78 -17.06 15.63
C ALA A 511 19.76 -18.13 16.19
N ARG A 512 19.63 -19.42 15.82
CA ARG A 512 20.59 -20.48 16.20
C ARG A 512 21.81 -20.58 15.28
N VAL A 513 21.76 -19.98 14.10
CA VAL A 513 22.95 -19.83 13.28
C VAL A 513 23.73 -18.68 13.91
N VAL A 514 24.78 -19.00 14.66
CA VAL A 514 25.77 -17.98 15.06
C VAL A 514 26.36 -17.46 13.77
N ASP A 515 25.82 -16.34 13.30
CA ASP A 515 26.40 -15.60 12.21
C ASP A 515 27.67 -14.94 12.73
N ASN A 516 28.81 -15.55 12.38
CA ASN A 516 30.13 -15.03 12.65
C ASN A 516 30.80 -14.52 11.36
N THR A 517 30.04 -14.41 10.28
CA THR A 517 30.57 -13.96 8.99
C THR A 517 30.52 -12.45 8.99
N ALA A 518 31.69 -11.81 8.91
CA ALA A 518 31.71 -10.37 8.80
C ALA A 518 31.19 -9.92 7.42
N PRO A 519 30.41 -8.82 7.36
CA PRO A 519 29.98 -8.24 6.10
C PRO A 519 31.19 -7.80 5.29
N THR A 520 31.09 -7.93 3.98
CA THR A 520 32.10 -7.47 3.03
C THR A 520 31.52 -6.43 2.08
N LEU A 521 32.37 -5.49 1.67
CA LEU A 521 32.04 -4.46 0.68
C LEU A 521 33.16 -4.36 -0.33
N LEU A 522 32.87 -4.69 -1.59
CA LEU A 522 33.80 -4.48 -2.69
C LEU A 522 33.68 -3.05 -3.22
N ALA A 523 34.76 -2.51 -3.81
CA ALA A 523 34.74 -1.21 -4.48
C ALA A 523 33.67 -1.13 -5.58
N SER A 524 33.43 -2.24 -6.27
CA SER A 524 32.38 -2.40 -7.28
C SER A 524 30.95 -2.42 -6.70
N GLY A 525 30.81 -2.54 -5.38
CA GLY A 525 29.54 -2.44 -4.66
C GLY A 525 29.15 -0.99 -4.34
N ILE A 526 30.03 -0.02 -4.58
CA ILE A 526 29.74 1.41 -4.43
C ILE A 526 29.57 2.01 -5.81
N VAL A 527 28.32 2.10 -6.27
CA VAL A 527 27.97 2.50 -7.63
C VAL A 527 27.01 3.67 -7.65
N THR A 528 26.98 4.37 -8.78
CA THR A 528 26.00 5.40 -9.07
C THR A 528 25.59 5.28 -10.53
N THR A 529 24.32 5.54 -10.81
CA THR A 529 23.79 5.58 -12.17
C THR A 529 23.87 6.97 -12.79
N GLN A 530 24.33 7.98 -12.04
CA GLN A 530 24.54 9.34 -12.54
C GLN A 530 25.66 9.35 -13.57
N GLY A 531 25.41 10.04 -14.70
CA GLY A 531 26.42 10.26 -15.73
C GLY A 531 27.53 11.20 -15.24
N SER A 532 28.70 11.12 -15.87
CA SER A 532 29.80 12.08 -15.68
C SER A 532 30.02 12.88 -16.96
N PRO A 533 30.24 14.21 -16.93
CA PRO A 533 30.38 15.06 -15.74
C PRO A 533 29.04 15.51 -15.10
N VAL A 534 29.10 15.93 -13.84
CA VAL A 534 27.99 16.63 -13.14
C VAL A 534 28.38 18.08 -12.83
N VAL A 535 27.41 18.95 -12.60
CA VAL A 535 27.64 20.33 -12.17
C VAL A 535 27.57 20.42 -10.64
N ALA A 536 28.42 21.24 -10.01
CA ALA A 536 28.34 21.50 -8.58
C ALA A 536 26.91 21.88 -8.14
N ASN A 537 26.51 21.42 -6.96
CA ASN A 537 25.18 21.45 -6.35
C ASN A 537 24.13 20.53 -7.00
N THR A 538 24.53 19.64 -7.92
CA THR A 538 23.66 18.58 -8.43
C THR A 538 23.72 17.37 -7.48
N PRO A 539 22.62 16.97 -6.82
CA PRO A 539 22.64 15.79 -5.95
C PRO A 539 22.98 14.52 -6.73
N VAL A 540 23.75 13.63 -6.11
CA VAL A 540 24.16 12.33 -6.66
C VAL A 540 23.74 11.24 -5.67
N THR A 541 22.98 10.27 -6.18
CA THR A 541 22.60 9.07 -5.42
C THR A 541 23.62 7.97 -5.68
N PHE A 542 24.10 7.36 -4.60
CA PHE A 542 24.93 6.15 -4.64
C PHE A 542 24.14 4.97 -4.09
N THR A 543 24.40 3.80 -4.66
CA THR A 543 24.01 2.51 -4.10
C THR A 543 25.25 1.86 -3.52
N VAL A 544 25.18 1.45 -2.26
CA VAL A 544 26.23 0.69 -1.57
C VAL A 544 25.67 -0.70 -1.33
N THR A 545 26.34 -1.73 -1.83
CA THR A 545 25.91 -3.13 -1.75
C THR A 545 26.93 -3.94 -0.95
N PHE A 546 26.51 -4.37 0.23
CA PHE A 546 27.26 -5.28 1.09
C PHE A 546 26.97 -6.74 0.70
N SER A 547 27.78 -7.69 1.18
CA SER A 547 27.54 -9.13 0.96
C SER A 547 26.30 -9.66 1.68
N GLU A 548 25.78 -8.92 2.66
CA GLU A 548 24.64 -9.27 3.49
C GLU A 548 23.96 -8.02 4.09
N ASP A 549 22.91 -8.23 4.90
CA ASP A 549 22.15 -7.15 5.51
C ASP A 549 22.93 -6.49 6.67
N MET A 550 22.91 -5.15 6.72
CA MET A 550 23.58 -4.36 7.75
C MET A 550 22.64 -3.97 8.89
N ASP A 551 23.17 -3.82 10.12
CA ASP A 551 22.45 -3.17 11.21
C ASP A 551 22.30 -1.68 10.92
N ALA A 552 21.07 -1.28 10.62
CA ALA A 552 20.72 0.09 10.29
C ALA A 552 21.07 1.10 11.40
N ALA A 553 21.17 0.68 12.66
CA ALA A 553 21.57 1.55 13.77
C ALA A 553 23.06 1.94 13.73
N THR A 554 23.88 1.19 12.97
CA THR A 554 25.32 1.45 12.83
C THR A 554 25.69 2.27 11.60
N VAL A 555 24.74 2.54 10.70
CA VAL A 555 25.00 3.28 9.46
C VAL A 555 24.70 4.76 9.65
N ASP A 556 25.72 5.60 9.65
CA ASP A 556 25.59 7.06 9.73
C ASP A 556 26.25 7.78 8.55
N ALA A 557 25.80 9.00 8.25
CA ALA A 557 26.40 9.82 7.20
C ALA A 557 27.90 10.09 7.44
N SER A 558 28.35 10.06 8.69
CA SER A 558 29.75 10.23 9.09
C SER A 558 30.66 9.06 8.74
N ASP A 559 30.11 7.87 8.43
CA ASP A 559 30.90 6.72 7.97
C ASP A 559 31.41 6.87 6.54
N PHE A 560 30.89 7.86 5.81
CA PHE A 560 31.15 8.07 4.39
C PHE A 560 31.96 9.34 4.12
N GLY A 561 32.62 9.38 2.97
CA GLY A 561 33.36 10.56 2.52
C GLY A 561 33.59 10.60 1.02
N ASN A 562 34.29 11.65 0.58
CA ASN A 562 34.77 11.75 -0.80
C ASN A 562 36.26 11.36 -0.87
N ALA A 563 36.62 10.44 -1.76
CA ALA A 563 38.00 10.17 -2.14
C ALA A 563 38.53 11.18 -3.19
N GLY A 564 37.62 11.81 -3.93
CA GLY A 564 37.93 12.85 -4.89
C GLY A 564 38.17 14.23 -4.26
N THR A 565 38.34 15.24 -5.11
CA THR A 565 38.73 16.60 -4.70
C THR A 565 37.56 17.58 -4.50
N ALA A 566 36.36 17.24 -4.96
CA ALA A 566 35.20 18.11 -4.79
C ALA A 566 34.78 18.17 -3.31
N PRO A 567 34.52 19.36 -2.73
CA PRO A 567 33.88 19.43 -1.43
C PRO A 567 32.46 18.87 -1.53
N ILE A 568 31.96 18.22 -0.48
CA ILE A 568 30.67 17.52 -0.47
C ILE A 568 29.88 17.80 0.80
N SER A 569 28.56 17.59 0.73
CA SER A 569 27.67 17.38 1.87
C SER A 569 27.00 16.01 1.74
N ILE A 570 26.87 15.27 2.84
CA ILE A 570 26.31 13.91 2.89
C ILE A 570 25.00 13.95 3.69
N GLY A 571 23.92 13.46 3.08
CA GLY A 571 22.64 13.15 3.71
C GLY A 571 22.03 11.92 3.03
N VAL A 572 20.73 11.93 2.71
CA VAL A 572 20.09 10.88 1.87
C VAL A 572 20.72 10.80 0.47
N VAL A 573 21.33 11.89 0.02
CA VAL A 573 22.07 12.02 -1.24
C VAL A 573 23.39 12.73 -0.99
N VAL A 574 24.36 12.55 -1.89
CA VAL A 574 25.67 13.22 -1.83
C VAL A 574 25.65 14.42 -2.77
N THR A 575 25.89 15.62 -2.24
CA THR A 575 25.87 16.86 -3.04
C THR A 575 27.27 17.46 -3.10
N PRO A 576 27.95 17.46 -4.26
CA PRO A 576 29.21 18.16 -4.41
C PRO A 576 28.98 19.67 -4.43
N THR A 577 29.67 20.42 -3.58
CA THR A 577 29.47 21.87 -3.39
C THR A 577 30.47 22.73 -4.17
N GLY A 578 31.41 22.10 -4.88
CA GLY A 578 32.43 22.77 -5.68
C GLY A 578 33.00 21.84 -6.76
N SER A 579 33.78 22.41 -7.67
CA SER A 579 34.42 21.66 -8.75
C SER A 579 35.48 20.69 -8.25
N GLY A 580 35.72 19.60 -8.98
CA GLY A 580 36.73 18.60 -8.65
C GLY A 580 36.31 17.22 -9.12
N SER A 581 36.64 16.18 -8.35
CA SER A 581 36.13 14.82 -8.53
C SER A 581 35.29 14.37 -7.34
N LEU A 582 34.26 13.58 -7.62
CA LEU A 582 33.41 12.92 -6.63
C LEU A 582 33.56 11.41 -6.78
N GLN A 583 34.01 10.74 -5.73
CA GLN A 583 34.18 9.30 -5.65
C GLN A 583 33.86 8.88 -4.21
N LEU A 584 32.70 8.25 -4.01
CA LEU A 584 32.25 7.88 -2.66
C LEU A 584 33.20 6.84 -2.05
N LYS A 585 33.47 6.98 -0.76
CA LYS A 585 34.20 5.98 0.05
C LYS A 585 33.52 5.75 1.38
N VAL A 586 33.70 4.55 1.93
CA VAL A 586 33.56 4.28 3.36
C VAL A 586 34.89 4.67 4.03
N LEU A 587 34.83 5.42 5.13
CA LEU A 587 36.01 5.91 5.85
C LEU A 587 36.77 4.77 6.53
N ALA A 588 38.08 4.95 6.69
CA ALA A 588 38.87 4.07 7.53
C ALA A 588 38.43 4.23 8.99
N GLY A 589 38.14 3.13 9.67
CA GLY A 589 37.65 3.11 11.05
C GLY A 589 36.15 3.38 11.22
N ALA A 590 35.36 3.42 10.14
CA ALA A 590 33.90 3.45 10.21
C ALA A 590 33.38 2.21 10.97
N VAL A 591 32.40 2.39 11.85
CA VAL A 591 31.86 1.32 12.70
C VAL A 591 30.53 0.85 12.12
N LEU A 592 30.62 -0.05 11.16
CA LEU A 592 29.48 -0.60 10.43
C LEU A 592 29.38 -2.09 10.75
N ASN A 593 28.27 -2.53 11.35
CA ASN A 593 28.07 -3.94 11.72
C ASN A 593 26.89 -4.53 10.94
N ASP A 594 26.89 -5.85 10.75
CA ASP A 594 25.69 -6.59 10.35
C ASP A 594 24.67 -6.70 11.49
N ALA A 595 23.50 -7.28 11.21
CA ALA A 595 22.45 -7.51 12.20
C ALA A 595 22.87 -8.44 13.36
N ALA A 596 23.91 -9.25 13.16
CA ALA A 596 24.47 -10.14 14.18
C ALA A 596 25.60 -9.48 15.00
N GLY A 597 26.00 -8.25 14.65
CA GLY A 597 27.05 -7.48 15.31
C GLY A 597 28.46 -7.73 14.78
N ASN A 598 28.66 -8.45 13.67
CA ASN A 598 29.99 -8.61 13.08
C ASN A 598 30.39 -7.33 12.32
N PRO A 599 31.62 -6.81 12.54
CA PRO A 599 32.05 -5.55 11.94
C PRO A 599 32.53 -5.73 10.49
N LEU A 600 32.12 -4.80 9.62
CA LEU A 600 32.74 -4.61 8.30
C LEU A 600 34.22 -4.27 8.48
N ALA A 601 35.07 -4.88 7.64
CA ALA A 601 36.51 -4.61 7.65
C ALA A 601 36.84 -3.21 7.10
N THR A 602 36.83 -2.19 7.95
CA THR A 602 37.14 -0.78 7.61
C THR A 602 38.53 -0.32 8.06
N GLY A 603 39.46 -1.25 8.34
CA GLY A 603 40.84 -0.92 8.72
C GLY A 603 41.59 -0.09 7.66
N SER A 604 41.08 -0.06 6.43
CA SER A 604 41.43 0.90 5.39
C SER A 604 40.14 1.41 4.74
N ALA A 605 40.17 2.63 4.20
CA ALA A 605 39.02 3.19 3.52
C ALA A 605 38.67 2.34 2.27
N ILE A 606 37.38 2.07 2.08
CA ILE A 606 36.87 1.34 0.91
C ILE A 606 36.38 2.38 -0.09
N VAL A 607 37.14 2.57 -1.17
CA VAL A 607 36.87 3.59 -2.20
C VAL A 607 36.10 2.95 -3.35
N GLY A 608 34.96 3.52 -3.74
CA GLY A 608 34.18 3.04 -4.88
C GLY A 608 34.92 3.23 -6.22
N GLU A 609 34.61 2.42 -7.22
CA GLU A 609 35.31 2.49 -8.52
C GLU A 609 34.90 3.70 -9.36
N THR A 610 33.68 4.20 -9.19
CA THR A 610 33.13 5.29 -10.00
C THR A 610 33.63 6.66 -9.53
N SER A 611 34.41 7.33 -10.37
CA SER A 611 34.81 8.73 -10.19
C SER A 611 34.03 9.63 -11.16
N ILE A 612 33.33 10.63 -10.61
CA ILE A 612 32.57 11.62 -11.36
C ILE A 612 33.37 12.92 -11.41
N THR A 613 33.58 13.46 -12.61
CA THR A 613 34.04 14.85 -12.78
C THR A 613 32.94 15.84 -12.38
N VAL A 614 33.24 16.75 -11.43
CA VAL A 614 32.37 17.83 -11.00
C VAL A 614 32.84 19.15 -11.63
N ASN A 615 32.03 19.68 -12.54
CA ASN A 615 32.25 20.99 -13.12
C ASN A 615 31.83 22.09 -12.14
N PRO A 616 32.48 23.27 -12.18
CA PRO A 616 32.02 24.41 -11.40
C PRO A 616 30.58 24.77 -11.78
N ALA A 617 29.80 25.21 -10.79
CA ALA A 617 28.50 25.79 -11.08
C ALA A 617 28.69 26.96 -12.04
N VAL A 618 27.91 26.99 -13.13
CA VAL A 618 27.88 28.15 -14.01
C VAL A 618 27.42 29.33 -13.15
N SER A 619 28.25 30.36 -13.04
CA SER A 619 27.88 31.55 -12.27
C SER A 619 26.61 32.15 -12.87
N VAL A 620 25.61 32.41 -12.03
CA VAL A 620 24.39 33.09 -12.46
C VAL A 620 24.77 34.54 -12.76
N THR A 621 24.80 34.89 -14.04
CA THR A 621 25.07 36.24 -14.53
C THR A 621 23.78 36.98 -14.90
N ARG A 622 22.65 36.27 -14.95
CA ARG A 622 21.34 36.85 -15.27
C ARG A 622 20.21 36.13 -14.56
N LEU A 623 19.26 36.90 -14.04
CA LEU A 623 18.01 36.42 -13.47
C LEU A 623 16.84 36.90 -14.31
N ARG A 624 16.05 35.97 -14.83
CA ARG A 624 14.77 36.23 -15.51
C ARG A 624 13.68 36.21 -14.44
N VAL A 625 13.24 37.40 -14.01
CA VAL A 625 12.34 37.57 -12.85
C VAL A 625 10.89 37.72 -13.31
N TYR A 626 9.98 36.91 -12.77
CA TYR A 626 8.54 36.99 -13.01
C TYR A 626 7.80 37.39 -11.74
N LEU A 627 6.82 38.29 -11.87
CA LEU A 627 5.94 38.66 -10.77
C LEU A 627 4.66 37.82 -10.84
N LEU A 628 4.19 37.33 -9.69
CA LEU A 628 2.92 36.59 -9.59
C LEU A 628 2.04 37.27 -8.53
N GLY A 629 0.86 37.74 -8.95
CA GLY A 629 -0.10 38.42 -8.09
C GLY A 629 -1.53 37.96 -8.30
N GLY A 630 -2.38 38.19 -7.29
CA GLY A 630 -3.81 37.91 -7.37
C GLY A 630 -4.40 37.38 -6.08
N GLN A 631 -5.36 36.46 -6.20
CA GLN A 631 -6.07 35.88 -5.05
C GLN A 631 -5.83 34.38 -4.87
N SER A 632 -6.79 33.64 -4.31
CA SER A 632 -6.68 32.21 -3.97
C SER A 632 -6.14 31.34 -5.11
N ASN A 633 -6.52 31.57 -6.37
CA ASN A 633 -6.03 30.80 -7.51
C ASN A 633 -4.60 31.16 -7.93
N ALA A 634 -4.14 32.39 -7.68
CA ALA A 634 -2.73 32.77 -7.81
C ALA A 634 -1.88 32.24 -6.65
N ASP A 635 -2.42 32.24 -5.43
CA ASP A 635 -1.77 31.67 -4.25
C ASP A 635 -1.68 30.14 -4.35
N GLY A 636 -2.72 29.50 -4.87
CA GLY A 636 -2.73 28.07 -5.15
C GLY A 636 -3.60 27.27 -4.17
N ARG A 637 -4.61 26.60 -4.74
CA ARG A 637 -5.55 25.72 -4.01
C ARG A 637 -5.55 24.28 -4.52
N ALA A 638 -4.60 23.91 -5.36
CA ALA A 638 -4.48 22.55 -5.89
C ALA A 638 -3.65 21.66 -4.95
N THR A 639 -4.02 20.38 -4.84
CA THR A 639 -3.37 19.41 -3.96
C THR A 639 -2.01 18.99 -4.53
N THR A 640 -0.94 19.08 -3.73
CA THR A 640 0.43 18.82 -4.21
C THR A 640 0.63 17.44 -4.86
N ALA A 641 -0.15 16.43 -4.43
CA ALA A 641 -0.16 15.08 -5.01
C ALA A 641 -0.63 15.03 -6.47
N SER A 642 -1.39 16.03 -6.94
CA SER A 642 -1.86 16.09 -8.33
C SER A 642 -0.80 16.57 -9.33
N LEU A 643 0.37 17.03 -8.85
CA LEU A 643 1.47 17.43 -9.72
C LEU A 643 2.12 16.21 -10.39
N PRO A 644 2.48 16.30 -11.69
CA PRO A 644 3.11 15.20 -12.40
C PRO A 644 4.52 14.92 -11.87
N THR A 645 4.89 13.63 -11.87
CA THR A 645 6.23 13.17 -11.45
C THR A 645 7.18 12.94 -12.64
N THR A 646 6.69 13.04 -13.88
CA THR A 646 7.41 12.74 -15.14
C THR A 646 7.03 13.76 -16.22
N PRO A 647 7.96 14.20 -17.12
CA PRO A 647 9.38 13.84 -17.20
C PRO A 647 10.24 14.47 -16.10
N VAL A 648 9.72 15.49 -15.43
CA VAL A 648 10.33 16.12 -14.25
C VAL A 648 9.38 15.95 -13.08
N ASN A 649 9.92 15.61 -11.91
CA ASN A 649 9.10 15.49 -10.72
C ASN A 649 8.77 16.86 -10.13
N LEU A 650 7.56 17.37 -10.41
CA LEU A 650 7.10 18.69 -9.94
C LEU A 650 6.66 18.69 -8.47
N GLN A 651 6.54 17.50 -7.85
CA GLN A 651 6.30 17.39 -6.41
C GLN A 651 7.56 17.71 -5.59
N GLN A 652 8.73 17.74 -6.23
CA GLN A 652 10.04 17.96 -5.60
C GLN A 652 10.57 19.39 -5.87
N PRO A 653 11.54 19.88 -5.06
CA PRO A 653 12.19 21.16 -5.29
C PRO A 653 12.85 21.28 -6.68
N GLN A 654 12.57 22.38 -7.37
CA GLN A 654 13.12 22.73 -8.68
C GLN A 654 14.38 23.59 -8.50
N ASN A 655 15.53 22.93 -8.32
CA ASN A 655 16.79 23.56 -7.89
C ASN A 655 17.35 24.63 -8.83
N ASP A 656 16.87 24.72 -10.06
CA ASP A 656 17.22 25.73 -11.06
C ASP A 656 16.26 26.94 -11.07
N VAL A 657 15.26 26.99 -10.18
CA VAL A 657 14.33 28.11 -10.06
C VAL A 657 14.30 28.69 -8.64
N SER A 658 14.48 30.00 -8.54
CA SER A 658 14.34 30.72 -7.27
C SER A 658 12.91 31.20 -7.08
N LEU A 659 12.40 31.10 -5.84
CA LEU A 659 11.10 31.61 -5.45
C LEU A 659 11.27 32.54 -4.26
N PHE A 660 10.89 33.80 -4.41
CA PHE A 660 10.64 34.70 -3.31
C PHE A 660 9.13 34.80 -3.11
N TYR A 661 8.64 34.47 -1.94
CA TYR A 661 7.19 34.47 -1.70
C TYR A 661 6.84 35.05 -0.34
N LYS A 662 5.63 35.59 -0.25
CA LYS A 662 4.98 35.97 1.00
C LYS A 662 3.53 35.47 0.95
N VAL A 663 3.11 34.80 2.02
CA VAL A 663 1.70 34.52 2.32
C VAL A 663 1.18 35.58 3.31
N GLN A 664 -0.13 35.83 3.39
CA GLN A 664 -0.72 36.97 4.11
C GLN A 664 -0.11 37.18 5.52
N SER A 665 -0.07 36.13 6.34
CA SER A 665 0.44 36.16 7.73
C SER A 665 1.90 35.69 7.85
N GLY A 666 2.61 35.53 6.74
CA GLY A 666 3.95 34.95 6.68
C GLY A 666 5.08 35.96 6.54
N THR A 667 6.29 35.50 6.88
CA THR A 667 7.53 36.22 6.59
C THR A 667 7.91 36.01 5.13
N ALA A 668 8.22 37.09 4.42
CA ALA A 668 8.67 37.02 3.04
C ALA A 668 10.03 36.29 2.98
N THR A 669 10.15 35.26 2.15
CA THR A 669 11.29 34.34 2.18
C THR A 669 11.78 34.01 0.78
N LEU A 670 13.11 34.05 0.57
CA LEU A 670 13.77 33.51 -0.62
C LEU A 670 14.05 32.03 -0.44
N THR A 671 13.68 31.21 -1.42
CA THR A 671 13.90 29.77 -1.39
C THR A 671 13.93 29.17 -2.80
N THR A 672 14.08 27.85 -2.89
CA THR A 672 13.93 27.10 -4.14
C THR A 672 12.45 26.86 -4.43
N LEU A 673 12.03 27.00 -5.69
CA LEU A 673 10.65 26.71 -6.11
C LEU A 673 10.26 25.27 -5.76
N ARG A 674 9.14 25.11 -5.05
CA ARG A 674 8.56 23.82 -4.66
C ARG A 674 7.08 24.00 -4.32
N PRO A 675 6.24 22.96 -4.42
CA PRO A 675 4.86 23.02 -3.95
C PRO A 675 4.78 23.11 -2.42
N GLY A 676 3.60 23.45 -1.90
CA GLY A 676 3.36 23.52 -0.45
C GLY A 676 3.67 24.89 0.18
N LEU A 677 3.87 25.92 -0.64
CA LEU A 677 4.24 27.27 -0.18
C LEU A 677 3.11 28.31 -0.37
N SER A 678 1.86 27.85 -0.48
CA SER A 678 0.65 28.68 -0.40
C SER A 678 0.14 28.79 1.04
N GLU A 679 -0.90 29.59 1.27
CA GLU A 679 -1.53 29.74 2.60
C GLU A 679 -2.07 28.41 3.16
N THR A 680 -2.39 27.45 2.30
CA THR A 680 -3.00 26.16 2.64
C THR A 680 -2.10 24.97 2.31
N SER A 681 -0.78 25.18 2.24
CA SER A 681 0.20 24.12 1.92
C SER A 681 -0.09 23.40 0.59
N GLN A 682 -0.64 24.15 -0.36
CA GLN A 682 -1.03 23.70 -1.69
C GLN A 682 -0.07 24.27 -2.75
N PHE A 683 -0.41 24.19 -4.03
CA PHE A 683 0.35 24.82 -5.10
C PHE A 683 -0.56 25.61 -6.04
N GLY A 684 0.05 26.61 -6.70
CA GLY A 684 -0.59 27.43 -7.72
C GLY A 684 0.18 27.41 -9.05
N PRO A 685 -0.10 28.37 -9.95
CA PRO A 685 0.54 28.44 -11.26
C PRO A 685 2.06 28.63 -11.19
N GLU A 686 2.64 28.99 -10.05
CA GLU A 686 4.09 29.21 -9.90
C GLU A 686 4.92 27.98 -10.25
N ILE A 687 4.41 26.76 -10.02
CA ILE A 687 5.17 25.52 -10.21
C ILE A 687 5.44 25.29 -11.70
N THR A 688 4.36 25.27 -12.50
CA THR A 688 4.48 25.04 -13.95
C THR A 688 5.02 26.27 -14.68
N LEU A 689 4.72 27.48 -14.21
CA LEU A 689 5.34 28.71 -14.72
C LEU A 689 6.87 28.66 -14.55
N GLY A 690 7.35 28.40 -13.34
CA GLY A 690 8.78 28.40 -13.05
C GLY A 690 9.53 27.34 -13.85
N ARG A 691 9.02 26.10 -13.87
CA ARG A 691 9.58 25.01 -14.67
C ARG A 691 9.63 25.37 -16.16
N SER A 692 8.50 25.79 -16.73
CA SER A 692 8.41 26.09 -18.16
C SER A 692 9.34 27.21 -18.58
N MET A 693 9.48 28.24 -17.74
CA MET A 693 10.40 29.36 -18.03
C MET A 693 11.86 28.95 -17.88
N ALA A 694 12.20 28.09 -16.91
CA ALA A 694 13.57 27.59 -16.76
C ALA A 694 13.98 26.71 -17.95
N ASP A 695 13.07 25.86 -18.44
CA ASP A 695 13.29 25.07 -19.65
C ASP A 695 13.46 25.99 -20.88
N TYR A 696 12.61 27.01 -21.00
CA TYR A 696 12.70 27.99 -22.08
C TYR A 696 14.04 28.73 -22.09
N TRP A 697 14.54 29.18 -20.93
CA TRP A 697 15.79 29.95 -20.84
C TRP A 697 17.06 29.09 -20.77
N SER A 698 16.94 27.76 -20.80
CA SER A 698 18.08 26.84 -20.69
C SER A 698 19.16 27.02 -21.77
N PHE A 699 18.83 27.64 -22.91
CA PHE A 699 19.79 27.97 -23.97
C PHE A 699 20.73 29.12 -23.62
N GLU A 700 20.36 29.99 -22.66
CA GLU A 700 21.14 31.16 -22.28
C GLU A 700 22.07 30.82 -21.10
N THR A 701 23.36 30.61 -21.38
CA THR A 701 24.34 30.26 -20.35
C THR A 701 24.41 31.33 -19.26
N GLY A 702 24.38 30.90 -17.99
CA GLY A 702 24.42 31.81 -16.83
C GLY A 702 23.08 32.45 -16.50
N THR A 703 21.98 32.07 -17.17
CA THR A 703 20.63 32.51 -16.83
C THR A 703 19.97 31.58 -15.82
N ARG A 704 19.26 32.17 -14.86
CA ARG A 704 18.39 31.50 -13.90
C ARG A 704 17.01 32.16 -13.88
N VAL A 705 15.95 31.40 -13.61
CA VAL A 705 14.60 31.95 -13.43
C VAL A 705 14.33 32.24 -11.95
N ALA A 706 13.65 33.36 -11.68
CA ALA A 706 13.13 33.68 -10.38
C ALA A 706 11.66 34.10 -10.45
N ILE A 707 10.88 33.72 -9.44
CA ILE A 707 9.50 34.18 -9.25
C ILE A 707 9.44 35.00 -7.96
N ILE A 708 8.79 36.15 -8.01
CA ILE A 708 8.38 36.91 -6.83
C ILE A 708 6.86 36.83 -6.72
N LYS A 709 6.36 36.20 -5.65
CA LYS A 709 4.95 35.87 -5.47
C LYS A 709 4.36 36.55 -4.24
N TYR A 710 3.23 37.22 -4.43
CA TYR A 710 2.30 37.56 -3.36
C TYR A 710 0.87 37.51 -3.89
N ALA A 711 0.04 36.67 -3.30
CA ALA A 711 -1.38 36.56 -3.59
C ALA A 711 -2.12 36.26 -2.29
N ASN A 712 -3.36 36.72 -2.18
CA ASN A 712 -4.13 36.59 -0.94
C ASN A 712 -5.59 36.20 -1.22
N GLY A 713 -6.04 35.11 -0.59
CA GLY A 713 -7.38 34.56 -0.76
C GLY A 713 -8.49 35.57 -0.46
N GLY A 714 -9.56 35.54 -1.26
CA GLY A 714 -10.76 36.35 -1.00
C GLY A 714 -10.62 37.85 -1.30
N THR A 715 -9.52 38.30 -1.90
CA THR A 715 -9.28 39.73 -2.14
C THR A 715 -9.87 40.26 -3.47
N ASN A 716 -10.45 41.47 -3.46
CA ASN A 716 -11.02 42.14 -4.63
C ASN A 716 -10.12 43.24 -5.23
N LEU A 717 -10.35 43.58 -6.49
CA LEU A 717 -9.62 44.63 -7.19
C LEU A 717 -10.13 46.03 -6.89
N GLU A 718 -11.43 46.18 -6.62
CA GLU A 718 -12.07 47.47 -6.31
C GLU A 718 -11.37 48.26 -5.19
N ASN A 719 -11.06 47.61 -4.07
CA ASN A 719 -10.56 48.28 -2.87
C ASN A 719 -9.25 47.71 -2.33
N GLN A 720 -9.04 46.39 -2.44
CA GLN A 720 -7.90 45.73 -1.78
C GLN A 720 -6.65 45.73 -2.66
N TRP A 721 -6.81 45.49 -3.97
CA TRP A 721 -5.75 45.62 -4.98
C TRP A 721 -5.81 46.94 -5.76
N LYS A 722 -6.58 47.91 -5.27
CA LYS A 722 -6.75 49.23 -5.89
C LYS A 722 -5.40 49.90 -6.14
N ALA A 723 -5.21 50.42 -7.34
CA ALA A 723 -4.08 51.30 -7.66
C ALA A 723 -4.50 52.77 -7.59
N GLY A 724 -3.69 53.59 -6.93
CA GLY A 724 -3.79 55.04 -6.84
C GLY A 724 -3.23 55.75 -8.06
N GLY A 725 -2.51 55.04 -8.94
CA GLY A 725 -2.00 55.57 -10.22
C GLY A 725 -0.83 56.52 -10.06
N THR A 726 -0.05 56.40 -8.98
CA THR A 726 1.05 57.31 -8.64
C THR A 726 2.44 56.67 -8.70
N ALA A 727 2.54 55.39 -9.06
CA ALA A 727 3.79 54.60 -8.98
C ALA A 727 4.40 54.55 -7.57
N THR A 728 3.57 54.77 -6.55
CA THR A 728 3.94 54.70 -5.14
C THR A 728 2.80 54.05 -4.37
N THR A 729 3.07 53.58 -3.15
CA THR A 729 2.05 53.01 -2.25
C THR A 729 0.97 54.00 -1.80
N ALA A 730 1.06 55.29 -2.17
CA ALA A 730 0.13 56.32 -1.72
C ALA A 730 -1.22 56.20 -2.45
N GLY A 731 -2.29 55.95 -1.67
CA GLY A 731 -3.64 55.80 -2.21
C GLY A 731 -3.97 54.40 -2.74
N ASP A 732 -3.02 53.46 -2.62
CA ASP A 732 -3.17 52.07 -3.01
C ASP A 732 -3.91 51.24 -1.95
N GLY A 733 -4.57 50.18 -2.41
CA GLY A 733 -5.19 49.19 -1.56
C GLY A 733 -4.15 48.38 -0.75
N PRO A 734 -4.53 47.87 0.43
CA PRO A 734 -3.59 47.22 1.36
C PRO A 734 -2.87 45.99 0.77
N GLU A 735 -3.53 45.23 -0.10
CA GLU A 735 -2.95 44.03 -0.71
C GLU A 735 -1.95 44.42 -1.80
N TYR A 736 -2.25 45.48 -2.56
CA TYR A 736 -1.32 46.00 -3.55
C TYR A 736 -0.08 46.61 -2.90
N VAL A 737 -0.23 47.33 -1.78
CA VAL A 737 0.92 47.81 -0.98
C VAL A 737 1.79 46.64 -0.51
N THR A 738 1.16 45.56 -0.04
CA THR A 738 1.90 44.36 0.42
C THR A 738 2.61 43.66 -0.74
N PHE A 739 1.98 43.58 -1.92
CA PHE A 739 2.62 43.11 -3.13
C PHE A 739 3.87 43.95 -3.46
N GLN A 740 3.76 45.27 -3.49
CA GLN A 740 4.89 46.16 -3.82
C GLN A 740 6.06 46.01 -2.83
N GLN A 741 5.75 45.89 -1.53
CA GLN A 741 6.76 45.61 -0.51
C GLN A 741 7.42 44.24 -0.72
N THR A 742 6.65 43.23 -1.10
CA THR A 742 7.17 41.88 -1.41
C THR A 742 8.08 41.90 -2.63
N VAL A 743 7.74 42.66 -3.68
CA VAL A 743 8.60 42.84 -4.86
C VAL A 743 9.90 43.54 -4.48
N THR A 744 9.83 44.62 -3.69
CA THR A 744 11.01 45.34 -3.22
C THR A 744 11.95 44.42 -2.43
N GLN A 745 11.41 43.66 -1.48
CA GLN A 745 12.18 42.71 -0.68
C GLN A 745 12.74 41.56 -1.51
N GLY A 746 11.97 41.05 -2.47
CA GLY A 746 12.38 39.97 -3.35
C GLY A 746 13.52 40.34 -4.28
N LEU A 747 13.46 41.53 -4.89
CA LEU A 747 14.55 42.04 -5.72
C LEU A 747 15.84 42.24 -4.91
N ALA A 748 15.73 42.75 -3.67
CA ALA A 748 16.87 42.90 -2.77
C ALA A 748 17.47 41.52 -2.37
N ALA A 749 16.63 40.56 -2.02
CA ALA A 749 17.05 39.21 -1.65
C ALA A 749 17.72 38.48 -2.83
N LEU A 750 17.19 38.62 -4.04
CA LEU A 750 17.78 38.06 -5.26
C LEU A 750 19.13 38.71 -5.58
N THR A 751 19.24 40.03 -5.43
CA THR A 751 20.53 40.75 -5.60
C THR A 751 21.57 40.29 -4.59
N ALA A 752 21.17 40.07 -3.33
CA ALA A 752 22.07 39.57 -2.30
C ALA A 752 22.51 38.12 -2.54
N ALA A 753 21.59 37.26 -2.99
CA ALA A 753 21.88 35.86 -3.31
C ALA A 753 22.73 35.70 -4.58
N TYR A 754 22.60 36.62 -5.53
CA TYR A 754 23.27 36.58 -6.82
C TYR A 754 23.91 37.94 -7.16
N PRO A 755 24.97 38.36 -6.44
CA PRO A 755 25.53 39.72 -6.53
C PRO A 755 26.15 40.06 -7.90
N GLY A 756 26.45 39.05 -8.72
CA GLY A 756 26.96 39.22 -10.09
C GLY A 756 25.88 39.12 -11.17
N ALA A 757 24.61 38.91 -10.81
CA ALA A 757 23.54 38.71 -11.78
C ALA A 757 22.84 40.03 -12.15
N THR A 758 22.55 40.22 -13.43
CA THR A 758 21.59 41.24 -13.87
C THR A 758 20.17 40.73 -13.65
N LEU A 759 19.32 41.49 -12.95
CA LEU A 759 17.90 41.15 -12.76
C LEU A 759 17.06 41.77 -13.88
N ASP A 760 16.48 40.91 -14.72
CA ASP A 760 15.63 41.32 -15.83
C ASP A 760 14.17 40.93 -15.53
N LEU A 761 13.32 41.89 -15.20
CA LEU A 761 11.88 41.64 -15.05
C LEU A 761 11.25 41.27 -16.40
N GLN A 762 10.68 40.06 -16.48
CA GLN A 762 10.15 39.48 -17.72
C GLN A 762 8.65 39.65 -17.89
N GLY A 763 7.90 39.79 -16.80
CA GLY A 763 6.46 39.98 -16.87
C GLY A 763 5.76 39.78 -15.53
N MET A 764 4.47 40.08 -15.53
CA MET A 764 3.56 39.85 -14.41
C MET A 764 2.45 38.90 -14.82
N VAL A 765 2.23 37.87 -14.01
CA VAL A 765 1.09 36.97 -14.10
C VAL A 765 0.06 37.38 -13.06
N TRP A 766 -1.18 37.53 -13.50
CA TRP A 766 -2.30 38.01 -12.70
C TRP A 766 -3.48 37.04 -12.77
N MET A 767 -3.88 36.48 -11.62
CA MET A 767 -5.07 35.63 -11.52
C MET A 767 -5.98 36.10 -10.38
N GLN A 768 -7.05 36.81 -10.74
CA GLN A 768 -7.99 37.43 -9.81
C GLN A 768 -9.30 37.79 -10.51
N GLY A 769 -10.37 37.91 -9.73
CA GLY A 769 -11.63 38.53 -10.14
C GLY A 769 -12.85 37.95 -9.43
N GLU A 770 -12.70 36.80 -8.78
CA GLU A 770 -13.78 36.07 -8.14
C GLU A 770 -14.45 36.89 -7.04
N SER A 771 -13.66 37.58 -6.20
CA SER A 771 -14.22 38.44 -5.16
C SER A 771 -14.91 39.68 -5.75
N ASP A 772 -14.53 40.17 -6.92
CA ASP A 772 -15.27 41.24 -7.60
C ASP A 772 -16.61 40.75 -8.15
N VAL A 773 -16.74 39.45 -8.47
CA VAL A 773 -18.03 38.82 -8.78
C VAL A 773 -18.91 38.79 -7.53
N VAL A 774 -18.42 38.17 -6.45
CA VAL A 774 -19.16 37.98 -5.19
C VAL A 774 -19.61 39.31 -4.59
N ASN A 775 -18.77 40.34 -4.64
CA ASN A 775 -19.08 41.66 -4.09
C ASN A 775 -19.78 42.61 -5.08
N SER A 776 -20.14 42.13 -6.28
CA SER A 776 -20.83 42.92 -7.32
C SER A 776 -20.07 44.14 -7.85
N TYR A 777 -18.74 44.02 -7.98
CA TYR A 777 -17.84 45.04 -8.54
C TYR A 777 -17.46 44.79 -10.01
N GLY A 778 -18.13 43.88 -10.70
CA GLY A 778 -17.82 43.55 -12.10
C GLY A 778 -17.92 44.74 -13.06
N ALA A 779 -18.79 45.72 -12.78
CA ALA A 779 -18.96 46.91 -13.61
C ALA A 779 -17.74 47.86 -13.61
N THR A 780 -16.98 47.91 -12.51
CA THR A 780 -15.78 48.77 -12.37
C THR A 780 -14.48 48.01 -12.70
N TYR A 781 -14.52 46.68 -12.76
CA TYR A 781 -13.36 45.82 -12.93
C TYR A 781 -12.45 46.20 -14.10
N GLN A 782 -13.01 46.55 -15.26
CA GLN A 782 -12.21 46.92 -16.44
C GLN A 782 -11.35 48.16 -16.20
N ALA A 783 -11.94 49.20 -15.60
CA ALA A 783 -11.26 50.45 -15.32
C ALA A 783 -10.18 50.24 -14.24
N ASN A 784 -10.51 49.47 -13.20
CA ASN A 784 -9.57 49.16 -12.13
C ASN A 784 -8.38 48.33 -12.63
N LEU A 785 -8.62 47.29 -13.44
CA LEU A 785 -7.55 46.45 -13.98
C LEU A 785 -6.64 47.24 -14.94
N THR A 786 -7.21 48.12 -15.75
CA THR A 786 -6.43 49.01 -16.62
C THR A 786 -5.52 49.94 -15.80
N THR A 787 -6.06 50.51 -14.71
CA THR A 787 -5.33 51.41 -13.81
C THR A 787 -4.24 50.67 -13.05
N PHE A 788 -4.55 49.48 -12.54
CA PHE A 788 -3.60 48.60 -11.87
C PHE A 788 -2.41 48.23 -12.76
N ILE A 789 -2.66 47.80 -13.99
CA ILE A 789 -1.58 47.48 -14.95
C ILE A 789 -0.72 48.70 -15.24
N ALA A 790 -1.33 49.87 -15.44
CA ALA A 790 -0.60 51.11 -15.69
C ALA A 790 0.30 51.49 -14.51
N ASP A 791 -0.19 51.36 -13.27
CA ASP A 791 0.55 51.70 -12.07
C ASP A 791 1.71 50.72 -11.81
N VAL A 792 1.49 49.41 -11.96
CA VAL A 792 2.57 48.40 -11.90
C VAL A 792 3.66 48.72 -12.93
N ARG A 793 3.29 49.09 -14.16
CA ARG A 793 4.27 49.47 -15.20
C ARG A 793 5.00 50.76 -14.87
N ALA A 794 4.33 51.72 -14.24
CA ALA A 794 5.00 52.94 -13.80
C ALA A 794 6.06 52.63 -12.73
N THR A 795 5.83 51.63 -11.87
CA THR A 795 6.75 51.23 -10.81
C THR A 795 7.87 50.29 -11.30
N TYR A 796 7.56 49.31 -12.14
CA TYR A 796 8.46 48.19 -12.46
C TYR A 796 8.93 48.13 -13.91
N GLY A 797 8.46 49.05 -14.76
CA GLY A 797 8.89 49.19 -16.15
C GLY A 797 7.71 49.38 -17.10
N ALA A 798 7.76 50.45 -17.89
CA ALA A 798 6.67 50.86 -18.80
C ALA A 798 6.26 49.76 -19.80
N ASP A 799 7.19 48.86 -20.09
CA ASP A 799 7.08 47.79 -21.08
C ASP A 799 6.80 46.41 -20.47
N LEU A 800 6.60 46.30 -19.16
CA LEU A 800 6.41 45.02 -18.48
C LEU A 800 5.21 44.26 -19.07
N PRO A 801 5.42 43.06 -19.66
CA PRO A 801 4.32 42.22 -20.16
C PRO A 801 3.40 41.77 -19.03
N PHE A 802 2.11 41.69 -19.32
CA PHE A 802 1.09 41.19 -18.39
C PHE A 802 0.36 39.98 -18.97
N ILE A 803 0.18 38.96 -18.15
CA ILE A 803 -0.55 37.75 -18.48
C ILE A 803 -1.71 37.64 -17.50
N VAL A 804 -2.92 37.81 -18.00
CA VAL A 804 -4.15 37.77 -17.21
C VAL A 804 -4.79 36.40 -17.39
N GLY A 805 -4.96 35.66 -16.30
CA GLY A 805 -5.81 34.47 -16.27
C GLY A 805 -7.27 34.91 -16.27
N ARG A 806 -8.03 34.54 -17.31
CA ARG A 806 -9.48 34.73 -17.29
C ARG A 806 -10.05 33.92 -16.11
N LEU A 807 -11.11 34.38 -15.45
CA LEU A 807 -11.86 33.49 -14.54
C LEU A 807 -12.35 32.28 -15.34
N SER A 808 -12.41 31.07 -14.79
CA SER A 808 -12.81 29.88 -15.54
C SER A 808 -14.33 29.70 -15.60
N ASN A 809 -14.86 29.27 -16.74
CA ASN A 809 -16.26 28.86 -16.87
C ASN A 809 -16.60 27.56 -16.11
N GLY A 810 -15.59 26.80 -15.65
CA GLY A 810 -15.77 25.66 -14.74
C GLY A 810 -16.07 26.07 -13.29
N GLN A 811 -15.95 27.36 -12.96
CA GLN A 811 -16.12 27.85 -11.59
C GLN A 811 -17.60 28.08 -11.26
N THR A 812 -18.32 26.98 -11.08
CA THR A 812 -19.80 26.96 -10.97
C THR A 812 -20.34 27.77 -9.80
N SER A 813 -19.59 27.84 -8.69
CA SER A 813 -19.98 28.57 -7.47
C SER A 813 -20.02 30.10 -7.62
N LEU A 814 -19.65 30.64 -8.80
CA LEU A 814 -19.72 32.07 -9.12
C LEU A 814 -20.90 32.40 -10.05
N ASN A 815 -21.82 31.47 -10.22
CA ASN A 815 -22.99 31.57 -11.07
C ASN A 815 -24.26 31.00 -10.40
N ASP A 816 -24.26 30.87 -9.07
CA ASP A 816 -25.36 30.27 -8.31
C ASP A 816 -26.59 31.19 -8.28
N THR A 817 -26.39 32.51 -8.35
CA THR A 817 -27.47 33.50 -8.48
C THR A 817 -27.43 34.25 -9.82
N PRO A 818 -28.57 34.77 -10.32
CA PRO A 818 -28.59 35.62 -11.52
C PRO A 818 -27.72 36.88 -11.41
N THR A 819 -27.54 37.40 -10.19
CA THR A 819 -26.67 38.54 -9.92
C THR A 819 -25.20 38.15 -10.12
N GLU A 820 -24.75 37.05 -9.50
CA GLU A 820 -23.38 36.54 -9.67
C GLU A 820 -23.11 36.16 -11.11
N ALA A 821 -24.06 35.51 -11.80
CA ALA A 821 -24.00 35.23 -13.24
C ALA A 821 -23.67 36.47 -14.09
N THR A 822 -24.33 37.59 -13.76
CA THR A 822 -24.15 38.87 -14.45
C THR A 822 -22.78 39.44 -14.14
N GLN A 823 -22.38 39.46 -12.87
CA GLN A 823 -21.10 39.99 -12.42
C GLN A 823 -19.92 39.17 -12.95
N PHE A 824 -20.04 37.84 -12.99
CA PHE A 824 -19.10 36.90 -13.57
C PHE A 824 -18.84 37.21 -15.04
N ASN A 825 -19.89 37.43 -15.81
CA ASN A 825 -19.77 37.83 -17.21
C ASN A 825 -19.13 39.22 -17.36
N LEU A 826 -19.46 40.18 -16.49
CA LEU A 826 -18.83 41.51 -16.50
C LEU A 826 -17.32 41.42 -16.25
N VAL A 827 -16.88 40.67 -15.24
CA VAL A 827 -15.45 40.47 -14.94
C VAL A 827 -14.74 39.77 -16.10
N ARG A 828 -15.29 38.67 -16.64
CA ARG A 828 -14.71 37.95 -17.79
C ARG A 828 -14.61 38.82 -19.05
N ASN A 829 -15.62 39.66 -19.31
CA ASN A 829 -15.62 40.59 -20.43
C ASN A 829 -14.58 41.69 -20.22
N ALA A 830 -14.46 42.21 -19.00
CA ALA A 830 -13.45 43.19 -18.62
C ALA A 830 -12.02 42.65 -18.82
N GLN A 831 -11.72 41.43 -18.34
CA GLN A 831 -10.42 40.78 -18.56
C GLN A 831 -10.08 40.64 -20.05
N THR A 832 -11.07 40.25 -20.86
CA THR A 832 -10.93 40.13 -22.32
C THR A 832 -10.69 41.49 -22.98
N ALA A 833 -11.46 42.51 -22.58
CA ALA A 833 -11.36 43.86 -23.13
C ALA A 833 -10.02 44.52 -22.79
N VAL A 834 -9.53 44.38 -21.55
CA VAL A 834 -8.21 44.89 -21.16
C VAL A 834 -7.10 44.22 -21.95
N ALA A 835 -7.13 42.90 -22.10
CA ALA A 835 -6.13 42.18 -22.89
C ALA A 835 -6.11 42.60 -24.37
N ALA A 836 -7.26 42.96 -24.94
CA ALA A 836 -7.35 43.44 -26.31
C ALA A 836 -6.92 44.91 -26.48
N ALA A 837 -7.19 45.76 -25.49
CA ALA A 837 -6.99 47.20 -25.60
C ALA A 837 -5.65 47.70 -25.06
N VAL A 838 -5.09 47.05 -24.04
CA VAL A 838 -3.86 47.48 -23.37
C VAL A 838 -2.65 46.78 -23.99
N ALA A 839 -1.69 47.55 -24.49
CA ALA A 839 -0.49 47.00 -25.14
C ALA A 839 0.26 46.03 -24.22
N ARG A 840 0.84 44.97 -24.80
CA ARG A 840 1.63 43.94 -24.09
C ARG A 840 0.89 43.27 -22.94
N VAL A 841 -0.44 43.18 -23.03
CA VAL A 841 -1.28 42.35 -22.16
C VAL A 841 -1.75 41.15 -22.98
N SER A 842 -1.73 39.95 -22.40
CA SER A 842 -2.26 38.73 -23.01
C SER A 842 -3.20 38.04 -22.05
N LEU A 843 -4.22 37.40 -22.61
CA LEU A 843 -5.20 36.63 -21.86
C LEU A 843 -4.89 35.14 -21.98
N ILE A 844 -4.84 34.43 -20.86
CA ILE A 844 -4.88 32.95 -20.84
C ILE A 844 -6.31 32.53 -20.55
N ASN A 845 -6.88 31.73 -21.45
CA ASN A 845 -8.17 31.10 -21.21
C ASN A 845 -7.98 29.91 -20.25
N THR A 846 -8.77 29.88 -19.18
CA THR A 846 -8.74 28.87 -18.13
C THR A 846 -9.98 27.99 -18.14
N ASP A 847 -10.88 28.11 -19.12
CA ASP A 847 -12.16 27.37 -19.16
C ASP A 847 -12.03 25.84 -19.09
N GLY A 848 -10.85 25.28 -19.39
CA GLY A 848 -10.54 23.86 -19.23
C GLY A 848 -10.08 23.43 -17.83
N TYR A 849 -10.03 24.37 -16.87
CA TYR A 849 -9.59 24.18 -15.49
C TYR A 849 -10.68 24.67 -14.54
N GLY A 850 -11.16 23.88 -13.60
CA GLY A 850 -12.23 24.28 -12.70
C GLY A 850 -12.94 23.09 -12.10
#